data_AF-A0A6A6GE24-F1
#
_entry.id   AF-A0A6A6GE24-F1
#
_cell.length_a   1.000
_cell.length_b   1.000
_cell.length_c   1.000
_cell.angle_alpha   90.00
_cell.angle_beta   90.00
_cell.angle_gamma   90.00
#
_symmetry.space_group_name_H-M   'P 1'
#
loop_
_entity.id
_entity.type
_entity.pdbx_description
1 polymer ?
#
loop_
_entity_poly.entity_id
_entity_poly.type
_entity_poly.pdbx_seq_one_letter_code
_entity_poly.pdbx_strand_id
1 'polypeptide(L)'
;MMRSVLILLALGTASAQNDFLSALSPCPASCQITGADSINWTSYSTLEELQYCNGTMLLDFALYNPLDDPDTDVKLYTCNAEDAVATTSQAELGATCSFPVPREIAFDLSWSNALASTNDSMDILPAVSRLSDWASDAGSCNKSIMFSHANGIVAGMQIGLGLDHKMVAAKVIKPLIKELKDKSYQQAMIQSCGSTGRLNFGMVVSSASGLPDIQRAVRSWSDAQCVPGLDKTKKAWLMETIATSSPDLETPSSSNSNNANSSVPLRLLPRADCRIIRVVSGDSCASLASACGISGNQFMSYNTKNNLCATLAVGQPVCCSSGTLPDIRPRPNQNGDCAPYTVVSGDYCAKIAASNSLTIEELLRFNTKTWAWTGCDNLLLGIRMCLSEGYPPMPAPVSNAVCGPQVPGTTNPNLPTLGLDLSTLNPCKLNACCNKWGQCGTTSEFCTRSTAASGNPGTSLPGQNGCISNCGMDIVNNGNPPSEFISVAYFSAWNYDRGCLRMTPNQIDKTKYTHVHYAFADITPDFRVDISQYPWQFEDFKQLSGIKRIISFGGWSFSTEVDTYPIFREGVTDANRLEFARQVSSFVLAHNLDGVDFDWEYPGAPDIPGIPAGGKNDGANYLRFLQMVRSFLPPEKSVSIAAPASYWYLLGFHPIKDLAPVINYMIYMTYDLHGQWDYGNKWASSGCPTGNCLRSHINMTETMNALVMITKAGMPSNKVIVGISSYGRSFKMAQAGCTDNFCPFTGPASGALPGSCTQTAGYIAQAEIDEIYATNPSARQLYFGPADSQVLVYNNTEWVAYMSDLNKSNRVKKYQGLNFGGVSDWAVDLQSEGSSRVAPTIPPSPPPCPSRFETLEVLDLQRDTIPGRCMSQYLIGGLLIALRRALDRYATLMNNGYDSKFKVYADYIRGSLQTQLDTFLAQNAPRYFDCTKYGEVVVCNNDPSELQGTIRWTLRDRAGFESAIAEKGIPANWYVLGERYRQGGFCGRNEQCMVNHVGYPVPANGVQVPDPKESISKGLQSLRTIESGLDTSFSAAEIGLLNVDPADVVDGAEIPVFMVEEAIKGMEQVVETAEDIEEEKRKQMILGFITALLFFIPVAGHAASLAGLTALATVLKVITATGSAAYTTYEVVNEPESAIFAILGALTGIRGSQGFKNAASARRNMSTREIDALSGAFKGRLGFMGSLKSRATSCSS
;
A
#
# COMPACT_ATOMS: atom_id res chain seq x y z
N MET A 1 -7.47 -44.03 3.78
CA MET A 1 -6.60 -43.08 4.49
C MET A 1 -5.90 -42.04 3.59
N MET A 2 -6.40 -41.77 2.37
CA MET A 2 -5.77 -40.80 1.43
C MET A 2 -6.80 -39.93 0.68
N ARG A 3 -8.01 -39.76 1.25
CA ARG A 3 -9.08 -38.88 0.72
C ARG A 3 -9.52 -37.79 1.71
N SER A 4 -8.93 -37.72 2.91
CA SER A 4 -9.28 -36.75 3.96
C SER A 4 -8.32 -35.56 4.04
N VAL A 5 -7.32 -35.46 3.15
CA VAL A 5 -6.30 -34.39 3.17
C VAL A 5 -6.62 -33.27 2.17
N LEU A 6 -7.50 -33.50 1.19
CA LEU A 6 -7.81 -32.50 0.14
C LEU A 6 -9.03 -31.60 0.43
N ILE A 7 -9.78 -31.82 1.52
CA ILE A 7 -10.93 -30.97 1.90
C ILE A 7 -10.55 -29.95 2.99
N LEU A 8 -9.38 -30.07 3.63
CA LEU A 8 -8.86 -29.09 4.60
C LEU A 8 -8.06 -27.93 3.97
N LEU A 9 -7.81 -27.97 2.66
CA LEU A 9 -7.03 -26.93 1.95
C LEU A 9 -7.89 -25.87 1.25
N ALA A 10 -9.22 -25.96 1.32
CA ALA A 10 -10.15 -25.01 0.68
C ALA A 10 -10.99 -24.16 1.67
N LEU A 11 -10.72 -24.24 2.99
CA LEU A 11 -11.39 -23.46 4.03
C LEU A 11 -10.42 -22.72 4.97
N GLY A 12 -9.20 -22.43 4.49
CA GLY A 12 -8.13 -21.82 5.29
C GLY A 12 -7.39 -20.65 4.62
N THR A 13 -7.94 -20.05 3.57
CA THR A 13 -7.33 -18.90 2.87
C THR A 13 -8.09 -17.59 3.10
N ALA A 14 -8.70 -17.41 4.27
CA ALA A 14 -8.81 -16.08 4.86
C ALA A 14 -7.62 -15.89 5.81
N SER A 15 -6.41 -16.03 5.26
CA SER A 15 -5.18 -15.81 6.01
C SER A 15 -5.00 -14.30 6.17
N ALA A 16 -5.12 -13.83 7.42
CA ALA A 16 -4.41 -12.66 7.95
C ALA A 16 -3.98 -11.65 6.87
N GLN A 17 -4.95 -10.90 6.33
CA GLN A 17 -4.62 -9.65 5.66
C GLN A 17 -3.94 -8.80 6.72
N ASN A 18 -2.62 -8.68 6.56
CA ASN A 18 -1.71 -7.78 7.26
C ASN A 18 -2.42 -6.73 8.15
N ASP A 19 -2.23 -6.80 9.48
CA ASP A 19 -2.44 -5.66 10.40
C ASP A 19 -1.74 -4.37 9.87
N PHE A 20 -0.71 -4.57 9.04
CA PHE A 20 0.05 -3.54 8.34
C PHE A 20 -0.74 -2.83 7.21
N LEU A 21 -1.71 -3.48 6.56
CA LEU A 21 -2.39 -2.92 5.38
C LEU A 21 -3.75 -2.29 5.67
N SER A 22 -4.47 -2.67 6.72
CA SER A 22 -5.78 -2.06 7.01
C SER A 22 -5.69 -0.59 7.44
N ALA A 23 -4.56 -0.18 8.04
CA ALA A 23 -4.29 1.22 8.40
C ALA A 23 -3.66 2.04 7.26
N LEU A 24 -3.05 1.40 6.25
CA LEU A 24 -2.43 2.05 5.09
C LEU A 24 -3.35 2.06 3.85
N SER A 25 -4.36 1.19 3.80
CA SER A 25 -5.40 1.17 2.78
C SER A 25 -6.74 1.57 3.42
N PRO A 26 -7.05 2.87 3.48
CA PRO A 26 -8.25 3.38 4.14
C PRO A 26 -9.52 3.12 3.31
N CYS A 27 -9.45 2.28 2.28
CA CYS A 27 -10.58 1.94 1.43
C CYS A 27 -11.17 0.59 1.78
N PRO A 28 -12.50 0.49 1.71
CA PRO A 28 -13.15 -0.75 2.10
C PRO A 28 -12.81 -1.83 1.07
N ALA A 29 -12.80 -3.08 1.51
CA ALA A 29 -12.57 -4.21 0.63
C ALA A 29 -13.66 -4.27 -0.45
N SER A 30 -13.31 -4.83 -1.62
CA SER A 30 -14.25 -5.01 -2.73
C SER A 30 -15.46 -5.84 -2.31
N CYS A 31 -16.67 -5.42 -2.70
CA CYS A 31 -17.91 -6.14 -2.46
C CYS A 31 -17.88 -7.57 -3.05
N GLN A 32 -17.04 -7.82 -4.07
CA GLN A 32 -16.85 -9.16 -4.63
C GLN A 32 -16.15 -10.12 -3.66
N ILE A 33 -15.25 -9.58 -2.83
CA ILE A 33 -14.47 -10.35 -1.86
C ILE A 33 -15.29 -10.56 -0.58
N THR A 34 -15.98 -9.51 -0.13
CA THR A 34 -16.74 -9.54 1.13
C THR A 34 -18.14 -10.18 0.99
N GLY A 35 -18.67 -10.25 -0.24
CA GLY A 35 -19.98 -10.83 -0.54
C GLY A 35 -21.15 -9.88 -0.24
N ALA A 36 -22.39 -10.37 -0.42
CA ALA A 36 -23.61 -9.56 -0.26
C ALA A 36 -24.04 -9.31 1.20
N ASP A 37 -23.42 -10.00 2.16
CA ASP A 37 -23.73 -9.78 3.57
C ASP A 37 -22.90 -8.63 4.15
N SER A 38 -23.59 -7.52 4.42
CA SER A 38 -23.04 -6.27 4.93
C SER A 38 -22.31 -6.42 6.26
N ILE A 39 -22.64 -7.41 7.08
CA ILE A 39 -21.91 -7.64 8.35
C ILE A 39 -20.43 -8.00 8.09
N ASN A 40 -20.11 -8.54 6.91
CA ASN A 40 -18.73 -8.87 6.52
C ASN A 40 -17.99 -7.70 5.84
N TRP A 41 -18.66 -6.56 5.64
CA TRP A 41 -18.06 -5.39 5.01
C TRP A 41 -17.18 -4.61 6.00
N THR A 42 -16.35 -3.69 5.49
CA THR A 42 -15.48 -2.81 6.29
C THR A 42 -16.33 -1.93 7.20
N SER A 43 -16.00 -1.82 8.49
CA SER A 43 -16.75 -0.95 9.41
C SER A 43 -16.09 0.42 9.52
N TYR A 44 -16.86 1.48 9.29
CA TYR A 44 -16.52 2.87 9.63
C TYR A 44 -17.32 3.32 10.85
N SER A 45 -16.69 4.17 11.65
CA SER A 45 -17.19 4.75 12.89
C SER A 45 -17.59 6.22 12.76
N THR A 46 -17.24 6.89 11.67
CA THR A 46 -17.63 8.27 11.39
C THR A 46 -18.04 8.47 9.92
N LEU A 47 -18.71 9.58 9.62
CA LEU A 47 -19.13 9.90 8.25
C LEU A 47 -17.97 10.42 7.40
N GLU A 48 -16.97 11.04 8.01
CA GLU A 48 -15.78 11.60 7.35
C GLU A 48 -14.93 10.49 6.70
N GLU A 49 -14.93 9.28 7.25
CA GLU A 49 -14.21 8.13 6.70
C GLU A 49 -14.68 7.75 5.28
N LEU A 50 -15.91 8.10 4.89
CA LEU A 50 -16.41 7.92 3.53
C LEU A 50 -15.64 8.75 2.49
N GLN A 51 -14.97 9.82 2.91
CA GLN A 51 -14.17 10.67 2.03
C GLN A 51 -12.76 10.12 1.80
N TYR A 52 -12.38 9.05 2.49
CA TYR A 52 -11.03 8.49 2.34
C TYR A 52 -10.79 7.83 0.99
N CYS A 53 -11.87 7.55 0.24
CA CYS A 53 -11.87 6.82 -1.01
C CYS A 53 -12.70 7.54 -2.07
N ASN A 54 -12.07 7.77 -3.22
CA ASN A 54 -12.70 8.41 -4.37
C ASN A 54 -13.53 7.41 -5.22
N GLY A 55 -14.01 6.33 -4.61
CA GLY A 55 -14.69 5.24 -5.30
C GLY A 55 -16.14 5.06 -4.87
N THR A 56 -16.92 4.38 -5.71
CA THR A 56 -18.32 4.08 -5.39
C THR A 56 -18.41 2.98 -4.34
N MET A 57 -19.17 3.21 -3.27
CA MET A 57 -19.33 2.29 -2.15
C MET A 57 -20.81 1.96 -1.91
N LEU A 58 -21.09 0.73 -1.46
CA LEU A 58 -22.37 0.39 -0.83
C LEU A 58 -22.27 0.57 0.68
N LEU A 59 -23.34 1.04 1.32
CA LEU A 59 -23.39 1.31 2.75
C LEU A 59 -24.60 0.63 3.40
N ASP A 60 -24.41 0.05 4.57
CA ASP A 60 -25.48 -0.46 5.43
C ASP A 60 -25.24 -0.07 6.90
N PHE A 61 -26.31 0.28 7.61
CA PHE A 61 -26.28 0.76 9.00
C PHE A 61 -27.67 0.68 9.64
N ALA A 62 -27.76 0.95 10.95
CA ALA A 62 -29.02 0.93 11.67
C ALA A 62 -29.92 2.12 11.26
N LEU A 63 -30.96 1.85 10.46
CA LEU A 63 -31.87 2.88 9.93
C LEU A 63 -32.50 3.79 11.01
N TYR A 64 -32.80 3.23 12.19
CA TYR A 64 -33.51 3.93 13.27
C TYR A 64 -32.59 4.62 14.28
N ASN A 65 -31.27 4.57 14.09
CA ASN A 65 -30.29 5.36 14.84
C ASN A 65 -29.94 6.62 14.04
N PRO A 66 -30.42 7.82 14.41
CA PRO A 66 -30.16 9.03 13.66
C PRO A 66 -28.66 9.30 13.46
N LEU A 67 -28.21 9.53 12.23
CA LEU A 67 -26.79 9.80 11.96
C LEU A 67 -26.35 11.23 12.31
N ASP A 68 -27.30 12.13 12.57
CA ASP A 68 -27.06 13.53 12.94
C ASP A 68 -27.42 13.86 14.40
N ASP A 69 -27.65 12.85 15.21
CA ASP A 69 -27.84 13.01 16.66
C ASP A 69 -26.51 12.78 17.40
N PRO A 70 -25.97 13.80 18.11
CA PRO A 70 -24.72 13.66 18.85
C PRO A 70 -24.78 12.62 19.98
N ASP A 71 -25.97 12.21 20.42
CA ASP A 71 -26.17 11.21 21.47
C ASP A 71 -26.20 9.77 20.93
N THR A 72 -25.98 9.59 19.62
CA THR A 72 -25.97 8.27 18.97
C THR A 72 -24.58 7.91 18.44
N ASP A 73 -24.29 6.61 18.39
CA ASP A 73 -23.05 6.12 17.80
C ASP A 73 -23.26 5.89 16.29
N VAL A 74 -22.30 6.34 15.48
CA VAL A 74 -22.26 6.04 14.05
C VAL A 74 -21.50 4.74 13.83
N LYS A 75 -22.12 3.79 13.11
CA LYS A 75 -21.45 2.59 12.62
C LYS A 75 -21.98 2.22 11.23
N LEU A 76 -21.12 2.36 10.23
CA LEU A 76 -21.41 2.07 8.83
C LEU A 76 -20.65 0.82 8.41
N TYR A 77 -21.32 -0.10 7.73
CA TYR A 77 -20.67 -1.20 7.02
C TYR A 77 -20.56 -0.82 5.54
N THR A 78 -19.35 -0.86 4.98
CA THR A 78 -19.02 -0.32 3.66
C THR A 78 -18.18 -1.28 2.84
N CYS A 79 -18.47 -1.43 1.55
CA CYS A 79 -17.64 -2.18 0.60
C CYS A 79 -17.43 -1.39 -0.69
N ASN A 80 -16.27 -1.58 -1.33
CA ASN A 80 -15.97 -0.93 -2.61
C ASN A 80 -16.69 -1.66 -3.74
N ALA A 81 -17.50 -0.92 -4.50
CA ALA A 81 -18.34 -1.45 -5.58
C ALA A 81 -17.77 -1.17 -6.98
N GLU A 82 -16.55 -0.62 -7.13
CA GLU A 82 -15.96 -0.29 -8.44
C GLU A 82 -15.60 -1.52 -9.28
N ASP A 83 -15.06 -2.57 -8.66
CA ASP A 83 -14.61 -3.80 -9.35
C ASP A 83 -15.77 -4.71 -9.80
N ALA A 84 -17.01 -4.37 -9.44
CA ALA A 84 -18.20 -5.12 -9.82
C ALA A 84 -18.55 -4.92 -11.31
N VAL A 85 -17.71 -5.47 -12.20
CA VAL A 85 -18.11 -5.86 -13.56
C VAL A 85 -18.84 -7.20 -13.43
N ALA A 86 -20.03 -7.26 -14.01
CA ALA A 86 -20.87 -8.44 -14.06
C ALA A 86 -20.13 -9.64 -14.67
N THR A 87 -19.51 -10.46 -13.83
CA THR A 87 -19.21 -11.85 -14.18
C THR A 87 -20.46 -12.68 -13.89
N THR A 88 -21.27 -12.86 -14.93
CA THR A 88 -22.20 -13.97 -15.02
C THR A 88 -21.42 -15.28 -14.87
N SER A 89 -21.35 -15.79 -13.64
CA SER A 89 -21.18 -17.22 -13.40
C SER A 89 -22.56 -17.79 -13.09
N GLN A 90 -23.03 -18.68 -13.95
CA GLN A 90 -24.15 -19.55 -13.67
C GLN A 90 -23.74 -20.48 -12.52
N ALA A 91 -24.08 -20.11 -11.29
CA ALA A 91 -24.17 -21.05 -10.19
C ALA A 91 -25.67 -21.31 -9.94
N GLU A 92 -26.12 -22.50 -10.32
CA GLU A 92 -27.48 -22.97 -10.11
C GLU A 92 -27.76 -23.25 -8.62
N LEU A 93 -29.04 -23.00 -8.27
CA LEU A 93 -29.85 -23.55 -7.17
C LEU A 93 -29.67 -22.94 -5.76
N GLY A 94 -30.57 -22.01 -5.42
CA GLY A 94 -30.97 -21.81 -4.01
C GLY A 94 -31.53 -20.45 -3.58
N ALA A 95 -32.49 -19.85 -4.30
CA ALA A 95 -33.57 -18.97 -3.77
C ALA A 95 -34.22 -18.18 -4.92
N THR A 96 -35.25 -18.73 -5.55
CA THR A 96 -36.20 -17.91 -6.28
C THR A 96 -37.12 -17.22 -5.26
N CYS A 97 -37.07 -15.89 -5.17
CA CYS A 97 -38.18 -15.09 -4.64
C CYS A 97 -39.48 -15.61 -5.32
N SER A 98 -40.32 -16.37 -4.62
CA SER A 98 -41.32 -17.26 -5.27
C SER A 98 -42.71 -16.63 -5.47
N PHE A 99 -43.29 -16.92 -6.64
CA PHE A 99 -44.66 -16.77 -7.18
C PHE A 99 -45.35 -15.38 -7.20
N PRO A 100 -45.29 -14.66 -8.34
CA PRO A 100 -45.97 -13.38 -8.55
C PRO A 100 -47.50 -13.48 -8.60
N VAL A 101 -48.20 -12.62 -7.86
CA VAL A 101 -49.41 -11.98 -8.41
C VAL A 101 -48.96 -10.67 -9.07
N PRO A 102 -49.09 -10.52 -10.39
CA PRO A 102 -48.77 -9.26 -11.06
C PRO A 102 -49.73 -8.16 -10.57
N ARG A 103 -49.19 -7.04 -10.10
CA ARG A 103 -49.97 -5.84 -9.76
C ARG A 103 -49.41 -4.62 -10.48
N GLU A 104 -50.31 -3.77 -10.98
CA GLU A 104 -49.92 -2.46 -11.48
C GLU A 104 -49.62 -1.52 -10.31
N ILE A 105 -48.43 -0.94 -10.32
CA ILE A 105 -47.98 0.01 -9.29
C ILE A 105 -47.60 1.32 -9.99
N ALA A 106 -48.13 2.42 -9.48
CA ALA A 106 -47.79 3.76 -9.93
C ALA A 106 -46.66 4.35 -9.08
N PHE A 107 -45.68 4.96 -9.75
CA PHE A 107 -44.55 5.64 -9.12
C PHE A 107 -44.64 7.14 -9.37
N ASP A 108 -44.30 7.94 -8.36
CA ASP A 108 -44.16 9.38 -8.44
C ASP A 108 -42.67 9.75 -8.52
N LEU A 109 -42.29 10.59 -9.49
CA LEU A 109 -40.94 11.11 -9.63
C LEU A 109 -40.93 12.60 -9.29
N SER A 110 -40.00 13.03 -8.45
CA SER A 110 -39.78 14.43 -8.10
C SER A 110 -38.30 14.79 -8.11
N TRP A 111 -37.97 16.06 -8.40
CA TRP A 111 -36.60 16.55 -8.52
C TRP A 111 -36.49 18.06 -8.28
N SER A 112 -35.29 18.55 -7.97
CA SER A 112 -34.95 19.98 -7.85
C SER A 112 -34.24 20.54 -9.11
N ASN A 113 -34.11 21.87 -9.21
CA ASN A 113 -33.42 22.53 -10.34
C ASN A 113 -31.88 22.40 -10.28
N ALA A 114 -31.21 22.54 -11.43
CA ALA A 114 -29.74 22.41 -11.56
C ALA A 114 -28.96 23.57 -10.91
N LEU A 115 -27.76 23.28 -10.36
CA LEU A 115 -26.73 24.28 -10.03
C LEU A 115 -26.12 24.87 -11.31
N ALA A 116 -25.70 26.13 -11.26
CA ALA A 116 -25.20 26.88 -12.41
C ALA A 116 -23.76 26.52 -12.85
N SER A 117 -23.06 25.61 -12.18
CA SER A 117 -21.67 25.24 -12.46
C SER A 117 -21.53 23.79 -12.95
N THR A 118 -20.86 23.62 -14.09
CA THR A 118 -20.79 22.39 -14.91
C THR A 118 -19.73 21.36 -14.48
N ASN A 119 -19.18 21.43 -13.27
CA ASN A 119 -18.16 20.48 -12.80
C ASN A 119 -18.67 19.43 -11.77
N ASP A 120 -19.88 19.58 -11.22
CA ASP A 120 -20.42 18.68 -10.17
C ASP A 120 -21.41 17.62 -10.70
N SER A 121 -21.59 17.48 -12.02
CA SER A 121 -22.63 16.63 -12.61
C SER A 121 -22.20 15.20 -12.95
N MET A 122 -21.06 14.69 -12.46
CA MET A 122 -20.50 13.42 -12.96
C MET A 122 -20.82 12.13 -12.17
N ASP A 123 -21.40 12.16 -10.95
CA ASP A 123 -21.44 10.93 -10.12
C ASP A 123 -22.81 10.45 -9.57
N ILE A 124 -23.95 11.03 -10.00
CA ILE A 124 -25.29 10.50 -9.65
C ILE A 124 -25.51 9.08 -10.21
N LEU A 125 -25.04 8.85 -11.43
CA LEU A 125 -25.26 7.60 -12.14
C LEU A 125 -24.53 6.41 -11.47
N PRO A 126 -23.24 6.52 -11.08
CA PRO A 126 -22.58 5.49 -10.28
C PRO A 126 -23.35 5.12 -9.01
N ALA A 127 -23.75 6.10 -8.19
CA ALA A 127 -24.46 5.84 -6.93
C ALA A 127 -25.78 5.07 -7.15
N VAL A 128 -26.60 5.48 -8.12
CA VAL A 128 -27.88 4.83 -8.41
C VAL A 128 -27.69 3.47 -9.12
N SER A 129 -26.69 3.35 -10.00
CA SER A 129 -26.41 2.10 -10.71
C SER A 129 -26.02 0.98 -9.76
N ARG A 130 -25.24 1.28 -8.70
CA ARG A 130 -24.88 0.26 -7.71
C ARG A 130 -26.04 -0.22 -6.87
N LEU A 131 -27.02 0.63 -6.57
CA LEU A 131 -28.27 0.19 -5.93
C LEU A 131 -29.10 -0.71 -6.87
N SER A 132 -29.08 -0.42 -8.19
CA SER A 132 -29.72 -1.28 -9.19
C SER A 132 -29.06 -2.65 -9.29
N ASP A 133 -27.73 -2.70 -9.26
CA ASP A 133 -26.96 -3.94 -9.31
C ASP A 133 -27.24 -4.80 -8.08
N TRP A 134 -27.21 -4.17 -6.89
CA TRP A 134 -27.54 -4.83 -5.62
C TRP A 134 -28.97 -5.40 -5.62
N ALA A 135 -29.98 -4.64 -6.05
CA ALA A 135 -31.36 -5.11 -6.12
C ALA A 135 -31.58 -6.23 -7.16
N SER A 136 -30.64 -6.39 -8.11
CA SER A 136 -30.66 -7.47 -9.09
C SER A 136 -30.02 -8.77 -8.55
N ASP A 137 -29.25 -8.70 -7.46
CA ASP A 137 -28.58 -9.85 -6.83
C ASP A 137 -29.59 -10.74 -6.08
N ALA A 138 -29.45 -12.07 -6.22
CA ALA A 138 -30.26 -13.05 -5.51
C ALA A 138 -30.10 -12.97 -3.98
N GLY A 139 -28.94 -12.53 -3.48
CA GLY A 139 -28.69 -12.31 -2.05
C GLY A 139 -29.47 -11.15 -1.43
N SER A 140 -30.07 -10.28 -2.25
CA SER A 140 -30.81 -9.09 -1.78
C SER A 140 -32.27 -9.35 -1.40
N CYS A 141 -32.84 -10.53 -1.74
CA CYS A 141 -34.28 -10.84 -1.59
C CYS A 141 -34.82 -10.65 -0.15
N ASN A 142 -33.97 -10.75 0.88
CA ASN A 142 -34.37 -10.62 2.30
C ASN A 142 -33.97 -9.29 2.95
N LYS A 143 -33.36 -8.36 2.20
CA LYS A 143 -32.94 -7.04 2.71
C LYS A 143 -33.75 -5.94 2.02
N SER A 144 -34.46 -5.13 2.79
CA SER A 144 -35.31 -4.06 2.21
C SER A 144 -34.57 -2.74 2.00
N ILE A 145 -33.45 -2.51 2.70
CA ILE A 145 -32.79 -1.20 2.81
C ILE A 145 -31.37 -1.30 2.27
N MET A 146 -30.94 -0.32 1.47
CA MET A 146 -29.54 -0.19 1.04
C MET A 146 -29.22 1.26 0.68
N PHE A 147 -27.97 1.67 0.92
CA PHE A 147 -27.45 2.99 0.57
C PHE A 147 -26.20 2.87 -0.30
N SER A 148 -25.85 3.94 -1.01
CA SER A 148 -24.60 4.04 -1.77
C SER A 148 -24.02 5.44 -1.68
N HIS A 149 -22.70 5.53 -1.83
CA HIS A 149 -21.94 6.77 -1.87
C HIS A 149 -20.98 6.76 -3.07
N ALA A 150 -20.95 7.84 -3.84
CA ALA A 150 -19.99 8.05 -4.93
C ALA A 150 -19.57 9.52 -4.96
N ASN A 151 -18.30 9.82 -4.67
CA ASN A 151 -17.73 11.17 -4.78
C ASN A 151 -18.58 12.29 -4.14
N GLY A 152 -19.04 12.08 -2.90
CA GLY A 152 -19.86 13.04 -2.17
C GLY A 152 -21.36 12.99 -2.47
N ILE A 153 -21.78 12.16 -3.43
CA ILE A 153 -23.20 11.92 -3.74
C ILE A 153 -23.68 10.70 -2.99
N VAL A 154 -24.84 10.83 -2.34
CA VAL A 154 -25.45 9.76 -1.56
C VAL A 154 -26.77 9.36 -2.18
N ALA A 155 -27.01 8.05 -2.29
CA ALA A 155 -28.31 7.50 -2.61
C ALA A 155 -28.77 6.51 -1.53
N GLY A 156 -30.08 6.44 -1.32
CA GLY A 156 -30.72 5.54 -0.37
C GLY A 156 -31.99 4.95 -0.96
N MET A 157 -32.26 3.68 -0.67
CA MET A 157 -33.38 2.94 -1.22
C MET A 157 -34.05 2.06 -0.17
N GLN A 158 -35.38 1.99 -0.24
CA GLN A 158 -36.24 1.05 0.47
C GLN A 158 -37.09 0.28 -0.56
N ILE A 159 -37.04 -1.05 -0.50
CA ILE A 159 -37.92 -1.95 -1.25
C ILE A 159 -38.75 -2.76 -0.25
N GLY A 160 -40.08 -2.62 -0.29
CA GLY A 160 -40.98 -3.38 0.55
C GLY A 160 -40.93 -4.89 0.25
N LEU A 161 -41.00 -5.72 1.29
CA LEU A 161 -40.89 -7.19 1.22
C LEU A 161 -41.93 -7.87 0.29
N GLY A 162 -43.00 -7.17 -0.06
CA GLY A 162 -44.02 -7.63 -0.99
C GLY A 162 -43.69 -7.38 -2.46
N LEU A 163 -42.58 -6.72 -2.78
CA LEU A 163 -42.16 -6.38 -4.14
C LEU A 163 -40.98 -7.25 -4.58
N ASP A 164 -40.99 -7.73 -5.82
CA ASP A 164 -39.83 -8.44 -6.38
C ASP A 164 -38.69 -7.46 -6.70
N HIS A 165 -37.56 -7.60 -5.99
CA HIS A 165 -36.42 -6.69 -6.10
C HIS A 165 -35.83 -6.66 -7.53
N LYS A 166 -35.77 -7.80 -8.21
CA LYS A 166 -35.24 -7.89 -9.58
C LYS A 166 -36.13 -7.14 -10.57
N MET A 167 -37.44 -7.25 -10.41
CA MET A 167 -38.40 -6.48 -11.21
C MET A 167 -38.34 -4.99 -10.89
N VAL A 168 -38.22 -4.60 -9.62
CA VAL A 168 -38.02 -3.20 -9.23
C VAL A 168 -36.75 -2.64 -9.88
N ALA A 169 -35.63 -3.37 -9.82
CA ALA A 169 -34.39 -2.97 -10.49
C ALA A 169 -34.58 -2.81 -12.01
N ALA A 170 -35.17 -3.81 -12.67
CA ALA A 170 -35.32 -3.83 -14.12
C ALA A 170 -36.36 -2.85 -14.66
N LYS A 171 -37.46 -2.65 -13.95
CA LYS A 171 -38.65 -1.90 -14.41
C LYS A 171 -38.76 -0.50 -13.82
N VAL A 172 -38.10 -0.21 -12.70
CA VAL A 172 -38.21 1.08 -12.02
C VAL A 172 -36.86 1.80 -11.99
N ILE A 173 -35.81 1.14 -11.48
CA ILE A 173 -34.50 1.78 -11.28
C ILE A 173 -33.79 2.01 -12.62
N LYS A 174 -33.76 1.02 -13.53
CA LYS A 174 -33.13 1.19 -14.86
C LYS A 174 -33.76 2.31 -15.70
N PRO A 175 -35.10 2.43 -15.81
CA PRO A 175 -35.72 3.58 -16.45
C PRO A 175 -35.39 4.91 -15.77
N LEU A 176 -35.33 4.96 -14.44
CA LEU A 176 -34.91 6.16 -13.73
C LEU A 176 -33.46 6.54 -14.06
N ILE A 177 -32.52 5.59 -14.09
CA ILE A 177 -31.14 5.84 -14.54
C ILE A 177 -31.12 6.49 -15.93
N LYS A 178 -31.99 6.04 -16.84
CA LYS A 178 -32.11 6.65 -18.18
C LYS A 178 -32.61 8.09 -18.10
N GLU A 179 -33.63 8.37 -17.28
CA GLU A 179 -34.12 9.76 -17.08
C GLU A 179 -33.06 10.66 -16.43
N LEU A 180 -32.20 10.11 -15.57
CA LEU A 180 -31.12 10.83 -14.90
C LEU A 180 -29.91 11.10 -15.82
N LYS A 181 -29.73 10.37 -16.92
CA LYS A 181 -28.59 10.53 -17.85
C LYS A 181 -28.59 11.84 -18.63
N ASP A 182 -29.78 12.35 -18.95
CA ASP A 182 -29.94 13.44 -19.92
C ASP A 182 -30.07 14.82 -19.26
N LYS A 183 -30.02 14.91 -17.92
CA LYS A 183 -30.25 16.17 -17.17
C LYS A 183 -29.42 16.24 -15.88
N SER A 184 -28.93 17.43 -15.54
CA SER A 184 -28.26 17.69 -14.26
C SER A 184 -29.29 17.95 -13.16
N TYR A 185 -29.34 17.09 -12.15
CA TYR A 185 -30.21 17.23 -10.99
C TYR A 185 -29.37 17.44 -9.73
N GLN A 186 -29.82 18.30 -8.82
CA GLN A 186 -29.20 18.41 -7.49
C GLN A 186 -29.75 17.34 -6.54
N GLN A 187 -31.04 17.02 -6.68
CA GLN A 187 -31.71 15.93 -5.98
C GLN A 187 -32.79 15.31 -6.86
N ALA A 188 -32.93 13.99 -6.81
CA ALA A 188 -34.01 13.26 -7.45
C ALA A 188 -34.56 12.18 -6.51
N MET A 189 -35.88 12.02 -6.53
CA MET A 189 -36.58 11.05 -5.68
C MET A 189 -37.71 10.39 -6.47
N ILE A 190 -37.75 9.06 -6.40
CA ILE A 190 -38.86 8.23 -6.88
C ILE A 190 -39.49 7.51 -5.70
N GLN A 191 -40.81 7.45 -5.65
CA GLN A 191 -41.50 6.71 -4.60
C GLN A 191 -42.83 6.13 -5.08
N SER A 192 -43.25 5.05 -4.45
CA SER A 192 -44.62 4.54 -4.47
C SER A 192 -45.02 4.25 -3.04
N CYS A 193 -46.02 4.99 -2.56
CA CYS A 193 -46.56 4.77 -1.23
C CYS A 193 -47.86 3.97 -1.34
N GLY A 194 -47.81 2.71 -0.95
CA GLY A 194 -49.01 1.91 -0.72
C GLY A 194 -49.67 2.25 0.62
N SER A 195 -50.77 1.58 0.92
CA SER A 195 -51.41 1.64 2.26
C SER A 195 -50.65 0.84 3.33
N THR A 196 -49.64 0.06 2.94
CA THR A 196 -48.86 -0.81 3.84
C THR A 196 -47.39 -0.82 3.42
N GLY A 197 -46.48 -0.92 4.38
CA GLY A 197 -45.03 -0.99 4.12
C GLY A 197 -44.58 -2.17 3.26
N ARG A 198 -45.42 -3.20 3.05
CA ARG A 198 -45.12 -4.34 2.15
C ARG A 198 -44.95 -3.93 0.70
N LEU A 199 -45.70 -2.92 0.26
CA LEU A 199 -45.75 -2.49 -1.13
C LEU A 199 -45.10 -1.11 -1.34
N ASN A 200 -44.50 -0.56 -0.28
CA ASN A 200 -43.81 0.72 -0.39
C ASN A 200 -42.48 0.53 -1.10
N PHE A 201 -42.18 1.49 -1.97
CA PHE A 201 -40.88 1.64 -2.58
C PHE A 201 -40.49 3.11 -2.51
N GLY A 202 -39.20 3.37 -2.26
CA GLY A 202 -38.66 4.69 -2.48
C GLY A 202 -37.16 4.65 -2.70
N MET A 203 -36.69 5.58 -3.51
CA MET A 203 -35.28 5.82 -3.73
C MET A 203 -35.04 7.31 -3.89
N VAL A 204 -34.03 7.84 -3.20
CA VAL A 204 -33.60 9.23 -3.29
C VAL A 204 -32.10 9.26 -3.54
N VAL A 205 -31.66 10.21 -4.36
CA VAL A 205 -30.25 10.54 -4.59
C VAL A 205 -30.08 12.05 -4.50
N SER A 206 -29.04 12.50 -3.80
CA SER A 206 -28.75 13.92 -3.59
C SER A 206 -27.25 14.19 -3.61
N SER A 207 -26.86 15.29 -4.26
CA SER A 207 -25.52 15.90 -4.12
C SER A 207 -25.52 17.10 -3.15
N ALA A 208 -26.70 17.54 -2.69
CA ALA A 208 -26.86 18.70 -1.81
C ALA A 208 -27.23 18.36 -0.37
N SER A 209 -27.49 17.09 -0.08
CA SER A 209 -27.93 16.60 1.22
C SER A 209 -26.98 15.53 1.72
N GLY A 210 -26.69 15.52 3.01
CA GLY A 210 -25.84 14.50 3.63
C GLY A 210 -26.56 13.17 3.80
N LEU A 211 -25.81 12.13 4.15
CA LEU A 211 -26.35 10.80 4.50
C LEU A 211 -27.49 10.84 5.55
N PRO A 212 -27.48 11.71 6.59
CA PRO A 212 -28.59 11.80 7.56
C PRO A 212 -29.95 12.21 6.96
N ASP A 213 -29.96 13.11 5.98
CA ASP A 213 -31.22 13.52 5.30
C ASP A 213 -31.79 12.36 4.48
N ILE A 214 -30.90 11.63 3.78
CA ILE A 214 -31.26 10.46 2.99
C ILE A 214 -31.76 9.33 3.90
N GLN A 215 -31.15 9.13 5.07
CA GLN A 215 -31.63 8.20 6.09
C GLN A 215 -33.07 8.50 6.52
N ARG A 216 -33.42 9.77 6.78
CA ARG A 216 -34.80 10.17 7.14
C ARG A 216 -35.83 9.85 6.06
N ALA A 217 -35.47 10.05 4.79
CA ALA A 217 -36.34 9.72 3.67
C ALA A 217 -36.60 8.21 3.60
N VAL A 218 -35.53 7.41 3.69
CA VAL A 218 -35.61 5.94 3.71
C VAL A 218 -36.41 5.43 4.91
N ARG A 219 -36.21 6.04 6.09
CA ARG A 219 -36.98 5.75 7.31
C ARG A 219 -38.48 6.00 7.12
N SER A 220 -38.84 7.13 6.50
CA SER A 220 -40.25 7.45 6.20
C SER A 220 -40.91 6.32 5.39
N TRP A 221 -40.24 5.81 4.34
CA TRP A 221 -40.77 4.71 3.55
C TRP A 221 -40.86 3.39 4.32
N SER A 222 -39.87 3.08 5.16
CA SER A 222 -39.89 1.92 6.06
C SER A 222 -41.07 2.01 7.06
N ASP A 223 -41.36 3.22 7.53
CA ASP A 223 -42.49 3.52 8.42
C ASP A 223 -43.84 3.60 7.69
N ALA A 224 -43.90 3.19 6.43
CA ALA A 224 -45.07 3.21 5.57
C ALA A 224 -45.64 4.63 5.27
N GLN A 225 -44.79 5.66 5.33
CA GLN A 225 -45.15 7.05 5.04
C GLN A 225 -44.58 7.49 3.68
N CYS A 226 -45.19 8.51 3.06
CA CYS A 226 -44.62 9.21 1.92
C CYS A 226 -43.68 10.33 2.37
N VAL A 227 -42.62 10.53 1.60
CA VAL A 227 -41.80 11.74 1.70
C VAL A 227 -42.48 12.85 0.88
N PRO A 228 -42.58 14.10 1.36
CA PRO A 228 -43.07 15.21 0.55
C PRO A 228 -42.31 15.35 -0.77
N GLY A 229 -43.02 15.67 -1.87
CA GLY A 229 -42.39 15.85 -3.18
C GLY A 229 -41.46 17.08 -3.23
N LEU A 230 -40.44 17.01 -4.09
CA LEU A 230 -39.50 18.10 -4.36
C LEU A 230 -40.11 19.20 -5.25
N ASP A 231 -39.33 20.26 -5.56
CA ASP A 231 -39.72 21.45 -6.32
C ASP A 231 -40.60 21.17 -7.56
N LYS A 232 -40.21 20.13 -8.31
CA LYS A 232 -40.95 19.63 -9.47
C LYS A 232 -41.35 18.21 -9.19
N THR A 233 -42.62 17.89 -9.42
CA THR A 233 -43.17 16.54 -9.27
C THR A 233 -43.95 16.15 -10.51
N LYS A 234 -43.71 14.94 -11.01
CA LYS A 234 -44.51 14.28 -12.04
C LYS A 234 -45.19 13.07 -11.39
N LYS A 235 -46.48 13.20 -11.07
CA LYS A 235 -47.27 12.13 -10.48
C LYS A 235 -47.51 10.99 -11.48
N ALA A 236 -47.47 9.76 -11.00
CA ALA A 236 -47.64 8.52 -11.77
C ALA A 236 -46.75 8.49 -13.02
N TRP A 237 -45.48 8.90 -12.90
CA TRP A 237 -44.58 9.06 -14.03
C TRP A 237 -44.35 7.75 -14.80
N LEU A 238 -44.50 6.62 -14.11
CA LEU A 238 -44.33 5.27 -14.62
C LEU A 238 -45.35 4.33 -13.96
N MET A 239 -46.13 3.62 -14.79
CA MET A 239 -46.99 2.52 -14.37
C MET A 239 -46.38 1.22 -14.86
N GLU A 240 -46.01 0.33 -13.94
CA GLU A 240 -45.38 -0.94 -14.26
C GLU A 240 -46.09 -2.09 -13.54
N THR A 241 -46.11 -3.24 -14.21
CA THR A 241 -46.58 -4.48 -13.60
C THR A 241 -45.44 -5.12 -12.84
N ILE A 242 -45.52 -5.12 -11.51
CA ILE A 242 -44.51 -5.71 -10.63
C ILE A 242 -45.07 -6.99 -10.01
N ALA A 243 -44.24 -8.02 -9.99
CA ALA A 243 -44.54 -9.22 -9.24
C ALA A 243 -44.64 -8.89 -7.74
N THR A 244 -45.79 -9.19 -7.15
CA THR A 244 -45.93 -9.16 -5.69
C THR A 244 -45.86 -10.57 -5.14
N SER A 245 -45.05 -10.75 -4.09
CA SER A 245 -45.00 -12.01 -3.35
C SER A 245 -46.25 -12.12 -2.47
N SER A 246 -46.80 -13.34 -2.37
CA SER A 246 -47.72 -13.63 -1.26
C SER A 246 -46.88 -13.61 0.02
N PRO A 247 -47.34 -12.96 1.12
CA PRO A 247 -46.54 -12.90 2.33
C PRO A 247 -46.22 -14.32 2.81
N ASP A 248 -44.96 -14.55 3.20
CA ASP A 248 -44.53 -15.85 3.75
C ASP A 248 -45.38 -16.18 4.97
N LEU A 249 -46.26 -17.14 4.78
CA LEU A 249 -47.12 -17.65 5.83
C LEU A 249 -46.36 -18.74 6.57
N GLU A 250 -45.72 -18.36 7.68
CA GLU A 250 -44.92 -19.29 8.48
C GLU A 250 -45.84 -20.41 9.01
N THR A 251 -45.49 -21.66 8.69
CA THR A 251 -46.04 -22.86 9.34
C THR A 251 -45.05 -23.28 10.42
N PRO A 252 -45.47 -23.49 11.67
CA PRO A 252 -44.55 -23.93 12.71
C PRO A 252 -43.99 -25.31 12.37
N SER A 253 -42.67 -25.41 12.27
CA SER A 253 -41.95 -26.65 12.01
C SER A 253 -41.95 -27.51 13.27
N SER A 254 -42.63 -28.65 13.23
CA SER A 254 -42.48 -29.71 14.23
C SER A 254 -41.09 -30.33 14.08
N SER A 255 -40.15 -29.98 14.96
CA SER A 255 -38.87 -30.67 15.03
C SER A 255 -38.99 -31.98 15.82
N ASN A 256 -38.46 -33.04 15.21
CA ASN A 256 -38.10 -34.36 15.75
C ASN A 256 -39.22 -35.30 16.23
N SER A 257 -39.58 -36.28 15.38
CA SER A 257 -39.88 -37.62 15.88
C SER A 257 -39.35 -38.69 14.94
N ASN A 258 -38.41 -39.48 15.46
CA ASN A 258 -37.98 -40.74 14.87
C ASN A 258 -39.14 -41.75 14.90
N ASN A 259 -39.15 -42.61 13.88
CA ASN A 259 -39.98 -43.81 13.75
C ASN A 259 -40.32 -44.51 15.09
N ALA A 260 -41.60 -44.75 15.34
CA ALA A 260 -42.07 -45.99 15.96
C ALA A 260 -43.56 -46.21 15.71
N ASN A 261 -43.89 -47.33 15.06
CA ASN A 261 -45.21 -47.94 15.06
C ASN A 261 -45.66 -48.25 16.50
N SER A 262 -46.80 -47.71 16.94
CA SER A 262 -47.67 -48.41 17.89
C SER A 262 -49.07 -47.77 17.95
N SER A 263 -50.08 -48.63 17.93
CA SER A 263 -51.50 -48.31 18.03
C SER A 263 -51.95 -48.24 19.50
N VAL A 264 -52.31 -47.05 20.01
CA VAL A 264 -53.08 -46.85 21.26
C VAL A 264 -53.87 -45.51 21.19
N PRO A 265 -54.86 -45.23 22.06
CA PRO A 265 -56.18 -44.71 21.68
C PRO A 265 -56.30 -43.18 21.82
N LEU A 266 -57.37 -42.61 21.25
CA LEU A 266 -57.77 -41.19 21.26
C LEU A 266 -57.50 -40.47 22.60
N ARG A 267 -56.33 -39.81 22.68
CA ARG A 267 -56.07 -38.68 23.57
C ARG A 267 -56.42 -37.40 22.80
N LEU A 268 -57.03 -36.43 23.49
CA LEU A 268 -57.25 -35.08 22.98
C LEU A 268 -55.97 -34.56 22.33
N LEU A 269 -55.99 -34.38 21.00
CA LEU A 269 -54.88 -33.81 20.25
C LEU A 269 -54.65 -32.37 20.73
N PRO A 270 -53.39 -31.92 20.90
CA PRO A 270 -53.07 -30.51 21.09
C PRO A 270 -53.78 -29.68 20.02
N ARG A 271 -54.33 -28.51 20.36
CA ARG A 271 -54.85 -27.59 19.35
C ARG A 271 -53.71 -27.32 18.36
N ALA A 272 -53.97 -27.51 17.07
CA ALA A 272 -53.00 -27.20 16.04
C ALA A 272 -52.66 -25.70 16.09
N ASP A 273 -51.39 -25.37 15.92
CA ASP A 273 -50.96 -23.98 15.80
C ASP A 273 -51.51 -23.35 14.52
N CYS A 274 -51.82 -22.06 14.59
CA CYS A 274 -52.24 -21.30 13.43
C CYS A 274 -51.04 -21.00 12.52
N ARG A 275 -51.31 -20.87 11.22
CA ARG A 275 -50.38 -20.28 10.26
C ARG A 275 -50.29 -18.79 10.55
N ILE A 276 -49.09 -18.22 10.65
CA ILE A 276 -48.92 -16.82 11.09
C ILE A 276 -48.50 -15.89 9.95
N ILE A 277 -48.79 -14.60 10.14
CA ILE A 277 -48.21 -13.47 9.40
C ILE A 277 -47.69 -12.45 10.41
N ARG A 278 -46.59 -11.76 10.09
CA ARG A 278 -46.03 -10.71 10.94
C ARG A 278 -46.49 -9.34 10.49
N VAL A 279 -46.98 -8.52 11.40
CA VAL A 279 -47.40 -7.13 11.13
C VAL A 279 -46.23 -6.30 10.58
N VAL A 280 -46.43 -5.53 9.52
CA VAL A 280 -45.48 -4.48 9.09
C VAL A 280 -46.07 -3.09 9.29
N SER A 281 -45.27 -2.02 9.12
CA SER A 281 -45.80 -0.66 9.26
C SER A 281 -46.97 -0.39 8.30
N GLY A 282 -47.98 0.34 8.77
CA GLY A 282 -49.20 0.65 8.02
C GLY A 282 -50.23 -0.49 7.92
N ASP A 283 -49.94 -1.70 8.41
CA ASP A 283 -50.90 -2.79 8.40
C ASP A 283 -52.13 -2.49 9.29
N SER A 284 -53.30 -2.82 8.77
CA SER A 284 -54.57 -2.85 9.49
C SER A 284 -55.09 -4.29 9.52
N CYS A 285 -56.05 -4.60 10.39
CA CYS A 285 -56.70 -5.91 10.36
C CYS A 285 -57.31 -6.23 8.98
N ALA A 286 -57.76 -5.21 8.23
CA ALA A 286 -58.27 -5.40 6.88
C ALA A 286 -57.15 -5.78 5.89
N SER A 287 -56.01 -5.07 5.92
CA SER A 287 -54.87 -5.39 5.04
C SER A 287 -54.27 -6.75 5.37
N LEU A 288 -54.17 -7.10 6.65
CA LEU A 288 -53.71 -8.40 7.13
C LEU A 288 -54.65 -9.53 6.72
N ALA A 289 -55.98 -9.35 6.86
CA ALA A 289 -56.95 -10.34 6.40
C ALA A 289 -56.84 -10.59 4.88
N SER A 290 -56.73 -9.51 4.08
CA SER A 290 -56.49 -9.61 2.65
C SER A 290 -55.17 -10.30 2.32
N ALA A 291 -54.10 -10.00 3.05
CA ALA A 291 -52.79 -10.63 2.91
C ALA A 291 -52.82 -12.13 3.26
N CYS A 292 -53.61 -12.53 4.26
CA CYS A 292 -53.85 -13.92 4.62
C CYS A 292 -54.74 -14.68 3.61
N GLY A 293 -55.40 -13.97 2.69
CA GLY A 293 -56.39 -14.55 1.76
C GLY A 293 -57.72 -14.94 2.42
N ILE A 294 -58.12 -14.28 3.50
CA ILE A 294 -59.35 -14.58 4.27
C ILE A 294 -60.23 -13.35 4.46
N SER A 295 -61.49 -13.55 4.85
CA SER A 295 -62.38 -12.43 5.21
C SER A 295 -61.98 -11.78 6.54
N GLY A 296 -62.29 -10.49 6.72
CA GLY A 296 -62.05 -9.79 7.98
C GLY A 296 -62.71 -10.49 9.20
N ASN A 297 -63.90 -11.06 9.02
CA ASN A 297 -64.58 -11.83 10.07
C ASN A 297 -63.81 -13.09 10.47
N GLN A 298 -63.26 -13.83 9.49
CA GLN A 298 -62.42 -14.99 9.77
C GLN A 298 -61.13 -14.57 10.50
N PHE A 299 -60.48 -13.50 10.06
CA PHE A 299 -59.29 -12.97 10.72
C PHE A 299 -59.54 -12.61 12.19
N MET A 300 -60.64 -11.91 12.48
CA MET A 300 -61.03 -11.57 13.86
C MET A 300 -61.42 -12.80 14.69
N SER A 301 -61.99 -13.83 14.06
CA SER A 301 -62.30 -15.10 14.75
C SER A 301 -61.05 -15.90 15.14
N TYR A 302 -59.97 -15.76 14.37
CA TYR A 302 -58.67 -16.42 14.66
C TYR A 302 -57.84 -15.63 15.67
N ASN A 303 -58.07 -14.32 15.80
CA ASN A 303 -57.31 -13.44 16.68
C ASN A 303 -58.23 -12.72 17.66
N THR A 304 -58.62 -13.42 18.74
CA THR A 304 -59.70 -13.03 19.66
C THR A 304 -59.37 -11.93 20.67
N LYS A 305 -58.20 -11.27 20.56
CA LYS A 305 -57.82 -10.16 21.46
C LYS A 305 -58.70 -8.94 21.17
N ASN A 306 -59.49 -8.51 22.16
CA ASN A 306 -60.55 -7.48 22.02
C ASN A 306 -60.11 -6.11 21.46
N ASN A 307 -58.82 -5.78 21.53
CA ASN A 307 -58.26 -4.52 21.02
C ASN A 307 -57.12 -4.73 20.01
N LEU A 308 -57.04 -5.92 19.38
CA LEU A 308 -55.95 -6.27 18.47
C LEU A 308 -55.71 -5.19 17.42
N CYS A 309 -56.75 -4.79 16.68
CA CYS A 309 -56.62 -3.88 15.54
C CYS A 309 -56.18 -2.45 15.92
N ALA A 310 -56.36 -2.06 17.19
CA ALA A 310 -55.90 -0.77 17.71
C ALA A 310 -54.50 -0.85 18.35
N THR A 311 -53.95 -2.06 18.52
CA THR A 311 -52.70 -2.32 19.25
C THR A 311 -51.71 -3.17 18.45
N LEU A 312 -51.87 -3.23 17.12
CA LEU A 312 -50.93 -3.93 16.24
C LEU A 312 -49.54 -3.29 16.37
N ALA A 313 -48.56 -4.09 16.78
CA ALA A 313 -47.16 -3.67 16.83
C ALA A 313 -46.41 -4.26 15.63
N VAL A 314 -45.51 -3.47 15.02
CA VAL A 314 -44.66 -3.96 13.93
C VAL A 314 -43.85 -5.16 14.41
N GLY A 315 -43.82 -6.21 13.60
CA GLY A 315 -43.17 -7.47 13.92
C GLY A 315 -44.05 -8.47 14.68
N GLN A 316 -45.16 -8.04 15.27
CA GLN A 316 -46.07 -8.91 16.03
C GLN A 316 -46.63 -10.03 15.14
N PRO A 317 -46.57 -11.30 15.56
CA PRO A 317 -47.23 -12.40 14.85
C PRO A 317 -48.74 -12.40 15.10
N VAL A 318 -49.52 -12.66 14.06
CA VAL A 318 -50.99 -12.84 14.12
C VAL A 318 -51.41 -14.04 13.27
N CYS A 319 -52.53 -14.68 13.61
CA CYS A 319 -53.02 -15.88 12.95
C CYS A 319 -53.74 -15.57 11.61
N CYS A 320 -53.36 -16.29 10.56
CA CYS A 320 -54.05 -16.36 9.26
C CYS A 320 -54.93 -17.61 9.10
N SER A 321 -54.92 -18.53 10.06
CA SER A 321 -55.78 -19.73 10.08
C SER A 321 -56.34 -19.99 11.47
N SER A 322 -57.35 -20.86 11.58
CA SER A 322 -57.80 -21.37 12.88
C SER A 322 -56.65 -22.08 13.61
N GLY A 323 -56.58 -21.94 14.93
CA GLY A 323 -55.55 -22.54 15.77
C GLY A 323 -55.19 -21.64 16.93
N THR A 324 -54.13 -21.99 17.66
CA THR A 324 -53.49 -21.12 18.65
C THR A 324 -52.25 -20.46 18.06
N LEU A 325 -51.94 -19.23 18.49
CA LEU A 325 -50.68 -18.59 18.13
C LEU A 325 -49.51 -19.43 18.72
N PRO A 326 -48.51 -19.84 17.93
CA PRO A 326 -47.40 -20.66 18.43
C PRO A 326 -46.58 -19.90 19.48
N ASP A 327 -46.03 -20.62 20.47
CA ASP A 327 -45.05 -20.09 21.43
C ASP A 327 -43.71 -19.86 20.71
N ILE A 328 -43.54 -18.66 20.17
CA ILE A 328 -42.31 -18.25 19.47
C ILE A 328 -41.28 -17.61 20.41
N ARG A 329 -41.50 -17.64 21.73
CA ARG A 329 -40.61 -17.01 22.69
C ARG A 329 -39.26 -17.74 22.73
N PRO A 330 -38.14 -17.05 22.46
CA PRO A 330 -36.82 -17.69 22.47
C PRO A 330 -36.46 -18.24 23.86
N ARG A 331 -35.82 -19.40 23.88
CA ARG A 331 -35.40 -20.08 25.12
C ARG A 331 -33.88 -20.16 25.19
N PRO A 332 -33.28 -20.12 26.40
CA PRO A 332 -31.85 -20.32 26.56
C PRO A 332 -31.40 -21.66 25.97
N ASN A 333 -30.20 -21.67 25.42
CA ASN A 333 -29.58 -22.89 24.92
C ASN A 333 -29.23 -23.84 26.09
N GLN A 334 -29.10 -25.13 25.81
CA GLN A 334 -28.83 -26.16 26.83
C GLN A 334 -27.49 -25.96 27.57
N ASN A 335 -26.55 -25.23 26.96
CA ASN A 335 -25.24 -24.90 27.53
C ASN A 335 -25.27 -23.67 28.45
N GLY A 336 -26.44 -23.05 28.67
CA GLY A 336 -26.60 -21.86 29.51
C GLY A 336 -26.45 -20.53 28.76
N ASP A 337 -26.14 -20.55 27.45
CA ASP A 337 -26.13 -19.35 26.62
C ASP A 337 -27.56 -18.86 26.38
N CYS A 338 -27.71 -17.55 26.21
CA CYS A 338 -28.98 -16.99 25.79
C CYS A 338 -29.29 -17.39 24.33
N ALA A 339 -30.56 -17.28 23.93
CA ALA A 339 -30.94 -17.32 22.52
C ALA A 339 -30.35 -16.08 21.81
N PRO A 340 -29.39 -16.25 20.88
CA PRO A 340 -28.71 -15.13 20.26
C PRO A 340 -29.55 -14.53 19.12
N TYR A 341 -29.44 -13.22 18.93
CA TYR A 341 -30.01 -12.50 17.80
C TYR A 341 -29.02 -11.46 17.29
N THR A 342 -28.85 -11.36 15.98
CA THR A 342 -28.00 -10.35 15.35
C THR A 342 -28.86 -9.23 14.81
N VAL A 343 -28.62 -8.00 15.25
CA VAL A 343 -29.35 -6.82 14.77
C VAL A 343 -29.11 -6.64 13.27
N VAL A 344 -30.19 -6.42 12.51
CA VAL A 344 -30.15 -6.12 11.07
C VAL A 344 -30.72 -4.73 10.75
N SER A 345 -30.52 -4.26 9.51
CA SER A 345 -31.00 -2.94 9.08
C SER A 345 -32.54 -2.86 9.17
N GLY A 346 -33.04 -1.75 9.72
CA GLY A 346 -34.47 -1.56 9.98
C GLY A 346 -34.99 -2.20 11.27
N ASP A 347 -34.11 -2.72 12.13
CA ASP A 347 -34.47 -3.13 13.48
C ASP A 347 -34.51 -1.96 14.47
N TYR A 348 -35.35 -2.10 15.48
CA TYR A 348 -35.41 -1.32 16.70
C TYR A 348 -35.99 -2.21 17.81
N CYS A 349 -35.72 -1.91 19.08
CA CYS A 349 -36.07 -2.81 20.19
C CYS A 349 -37.54 -3.24 20.20
N ALA A 350 -38.48 -2.32 19.97
CA ALA A 350 -39.90 -2.64 20.03
C ALA A 350 -40.32 -3.66 18.95
N LYS A 351 -39.77 -3.56 17.74
CA LYS A 351 -39.98 -4.54 16.66
C LYS A 351 -39.38 -5.91 17.01
N ILE A 352 -38.13 -5.94 17.48
CA ILE A 352 -37.46 -7.18 17.90
C ILE A 352 -38.26 -7.86 19.02
N ALA A 353 -38.69 -7.09 20.03
CA ALA A 353 -39.45 -7.59 21.16
C ALA A 353 -40.80 -8.18 20.68
N ALA A 354 -41.57 -7.44 19.89
CA ALA A 354 -42.86 -7.89 19.37
C ALA A 354 -42.72 -9.13 18.46
N SER A 355 -41.67 -9.20 17.63
CA SER A 355 -41.38 -10.35 16.77
C SER A 355 -41.03 -11.63 17.51
N ASN A 356 -40.67 -11.54 18.79
CA ASN A 356 -40.23 -12.68 19.59
C ASN A 356 -41.12 -12.90 20.83
N SER A 357 -42.30 -12.26 20.89
CA SER A 357 -43.21 -12.32 22.05
C SER A 357 -42.54 -11.91 23.37
N LEU A 358 -41.72 -10.86 23.32
CA LEU A 358 -41.00 -10.26 24.44
C LEU A 358 -41.46 -8.81 24.68
N THR A 359 -41.11 -8.26 25.84
CA THR A 359 -41.20 -6.82 26.12
C THR A 359 -39.84 -6.12 25.96
N ILE A 360 -39.85 -4.79 25.83
CA ILE A 360 -38.61 -3.99 25.80
C ILE A 360 -37.83 -4.14 27.12
N GLU A 361 -38.54 -4.20 28.26
CA GLU A 361 -37.93 -4.41 29.58
C GLU A 361 -37.19 -5.75 29.67
N GLU A 362 -37.74 -6.80 29.06
CA GLU A 362 -37.07 -8.10 28.97
C GLU A 362 -35.79 -8.01 28.13
N LEU A 363 -35.82 -7.34 26.96
CA LEU A 363 -34.62 -7.13 26.14
C LEU A 363 -33.53 -6.36 26.90
N LEU A 364 -33.90 -5.28 27.60
CA LEU A 364 -32.95 -4.51 28.41
C LEU A 364 -32.32 -5.38 29.51
N ARG A 365 -33.15 -6.19 30.20
CA ARG A 365 -32.70 -7.09 31.27
C ARG A 365 -31.74 -8.17 30.78
N PHE A 366 -32.03 -8.78 29.62
CA PHE A 366 -31.20 -9.86 29.06
C PHE A 366 -29.83 -9.37 28.57
N ASN A 367 -29.69 -8.08 28.28
CA ASN A 367 -28.51 -7.56 27.58
C ASN A 367 -27.56 -6.72 28.43
N THR A 368 -27.69 -6.73 29.77
CA THR A 368 -26.83 -5.97 30.70
C THR A 368 -25.34 -6.36 30.66
N LYS A 369 -24.99 -7.49 30.04
CA LYS A 369 -23.60 -7.97 29.87
C LYS A 369 -23.18 -8.14 28.41
N THR A 370 -24.05 -7.77 27.47
CA THR A 370 -23.82 -7.93 26.03
C THR A 370 -22.80 -6.92 25.54
N TRP A 371 -21.85 -7.37 24.72
CA TRP A 371 -20.84 -6.52 24.10
C TRP A 371 -21.47 -5.49 23.15
N ALA A 372 -21.00 -4.24 23.23
CA ALA A 372 -21.47 -3.09 22.44
C ALA A 372 -22.96 -2.73 22.62
N TRP A 373 -23.66 -3.31 23.62
CA TRP A 373 -25.06 -2.97 23.91
C TRP A 373 -25.18 -1.67 24.70
N THR A 374 -25.76 -0.64 24.08
CA THR A 374 -25.96 0.70 24.67
C THR A 374 -27.42 0.97 25.03
N GLY A 375 -28.34 0.05 24.73
CA GLY A 375 -29.77 0.20 24.97
C GLY A 375 -30.57 0.43 23.69
N CYS A 376 -31.86 0.72 23.86
CA CYS A 376 -32.82 0.73 22.75
C CYS A 376 -32.82 2.00 21.90
N ASP A 377 -32.27 3.10 22.42
CA ASP A 377 -32.19 4.37 21.71
C ASP A 377 -30.94 4.44 20.79
N ASN A 378 -30.00 3.50 20.93
CA ASN A 378 -28.75 3.45 20.17
C ASN A 378 -28.40 2.01 19.72
N LEU A 379 -29.34 1.31 19.10
CA LEU A 379 -29.18 -0.09 18.68
C LEU A 379 -28.35 -0.24 17.39
N LEU A 380 -27.06 -0.54 17.49
CA LEU A 380 -26.17 -0.63 16.32
C LEU A 380 -26.33 -1.92 15.51
N LEU A 381 -26.11 -1.82 14.19
CA LEU A 381 -26.14 -2.93 13.25
C LEU A 381 -25.05 -3.98 13.56
N GLY A 382 -25.42 -5.26 13.51
CA GLY A 382 -24.51 -6.39 13.72
C GLY A 382 -24.20 -6.71 15.19
N ILE A 383 -24.78 -6.01 16.17
CA ILE A 383 -24.70 -6.42 17.58
C ILE A 383 -25.35 -7.81 17.73
N ARG A 384 -24.64 -8.72 18.40
CA ARG A 384 -25.17 -10.03 18.81
C ARG A 384 -25.71 -9.95 20.22
N MET A 385 -27.03 -9.84 20.33
CA MET A 385 -27.77 -9.65 21.58
C MET A 385 -28.49 -10.92 22.04
N CYS A 386 -28.99 -10.89 23.27
CA CYS A 386 -29.78 -11.94 23.90
C CYS A 386 -31.28 -11.67 23.78
N LEU A 387 -32.04 -12.69 23.39
CA LEU A 387 -33.51 -12.71 23.43
C LEU A 387 -34.08 -13.57 24.57
N SER A 388 -33.23 -14.16 25.39
CA SER A 388 -33.61 -14.89 26.61
C SER A 388 -32.61 -14.62 27.72
N GLU A 389 -32.88 -15.12 28.92
CA GLU A 389 -31.85 -15.24 29.96
C GLU A 389 -30.71 -16.15 29.49
N GLY A 390 -29.56 -16.04 30.13
CA GLY A 390 -28.36 -16.82 29.81
C GLY A 390 -27.17 -15.93 29.55
N TYR A 391 -26.07 -16.54 29.13
CA TYR A 391 -24.85 -15.79 28.81
C TYR A 391 -24.87 -15.22 27.39
N PRO A 392 -24.32 -14.01 27.18
CA PRO A 392 -24.25 -13.42 25.85
C PRO A 392 -23.28 -14.18 24.95
N PRO A 393 -23.57 -14.27 23.65
CA PRO A 393 -22.67 -14.88 22.67
C PRO A 393 -21.40 -14.04 22.49
N MET A 394 -20.36 -14.63 21.89
CA MET A 394 -19.24 -13.85 21.37
C MET A 394 -19.72 -12.79 20.37
N PRO A 395 -19.18 -11.56 20.41
CA PRO A 395 -19.60 -10.50 19.52
C PRO A 395 -19.35 -10.88 18.05
N ALA A 396 -20.10 -10.27 17.14
CA ALA A 396 -19.88 -10.48 15.71
C ALA A 396 -18.49 -9.99 15.32
N PRO A 397 -17.77 -10.75 14.46
CA PRO A 397 -16.56 -10.28 13.83
C PRO A 397 -16.78 -8.94 13.13
N VAL A 398 -15.79 -8.06 13.19
CA VAL A 398 -15.71 -6.83 12.40
C VAL A 398 -14.53 -6.99 11.46
N SER A 399 -14.77 -6.88 10.17
CA SER A 399 -13.80 -7.25 9.11
C SER A 399 -12.45 -6.55 9.24
N ASN A 400 -12.44 -5.28 9.65
CA ASN A 400 -11.24 -4.46 9.84
C ASN A 400 -10.79 -4.33 11.30
N ALA A 401 -11.36 -5.10 12.24
CA ALA A 401 -10.88 -5.09 13.62
C ALA A 401 -9.52 -5.82 13.72
N VAL A 402 -8.54 -5.15 14.32
CA VAL A 402 -7.17 -5.64 14.56
C VAL A 402 -6.89 -5.91 16.04
N CYS A 403 -7.79 -5.48 16.93
CA CYS A 403 -7.70 -5.78 18.36
C CYS A 403 -9.07 -6.04 19.00
N GLY A 404 -9.06 -6.61 20.20
CA GLY A 404 -10.28 -6.91 20.96
C GLY A 404 -11.01 -8.18 20.50
N PRO A 405 -12.23 -8.41 21.02
CA PRO A 405 -12.95 -9.67 20.80
C PRO A 405 -13.62 -9.79 19.42
N GLN A 406 -13.62 -8.72 18.63
CA GLN A 406 -14.27 -8.67 17.30
C GLN A 406 -13.31 -8.96 16.15
N VAL A 407 -12.03 -9.24 16.41
CA VAL A 407 -11.08 -9.65 15.37
C VAL A 407 -11.60 -10.93 14.67
N PRO A 408 -11.66 -10.98 13.33
CA PRO A 408 -12.13 -12.15 12.60
C PRO A 408 -11.38 -13.43 12.97
N GLY A 409 -12.12 -14.52 13.16
CA GLY A 409 -11.56 -15.81 13.57
C GLY A 409 -11.27 -15.95 15.06
N THR A 410 -11.54 -14.93 15.89
CA THR A 410 -11.44 -15.05 17.35
C THR A 410 -12.39 -16.13 17.85
N THR A 411 -11.82 -17.20 18.40
CA THR A 411 -12.57 -18.29 19.04
C THR A 411 -12.24 -18.31 20.52
N ASN A 412 -13.22 -18.72 21.33
CA ASN A 412 -12.99 -19.01 22.73
C ASN A 412 -13.28 -20.50 22.99
N PRO A 413 -12.26 -21.32 23.28
CA PRO A 413 -12.46 -22.75 23.55
C PRO A 413 -13.15 -23.04 24.89
N ASN A 414 -13.37 -22.04 25.77
CA ASN A 414 -13.90 -22.22 27.14
C ASN A 414 -15.19 -21.41 27.41
N LEU A 415 -16.28 -21.79 26.72
CA LEU A 415 -17.65 -21.26 26.84
C LEU A 415 -18.40 -21.74 28.12
N PRO A 416 -17.95 -21.36 29.32
CA PRO A 416 -18.90 -20.65 30.16
C PRO A 416 -18.31 -19.33 30.64
N THR A 417 -18.98 -18.28 30.22
CA THR A 417 -18.86 -16.83 30.40
C THR A 417 -18.90 -16.38 31.87
N LEU A 418 -18.05 -16.94 32.71
CA LEU A 418 -17.75 -16.43 34.05
C LEU A 418 -16.28 -16.02 34.15
N GLY A 419 -16.05 -14.70 34.09
CA GLY A 419 -14.80 -14.07 34.50
C GLY A 419 -13.80 -13.74 33.39
N LEU A 420 -14.08 -14.04 32.13
CA LEU A 420 -13.20 -13.62 31.03
C LEU A 420 -13.48 -12.17 30.65
N ASP A 421 -12.47 -11.31 30.80
CA ASP A 421 -12.50 -9.95 30.28
C ASP A 421 -12.22 -9.98 28.76
N LEU A 422 -13.29 -9.90 27.96
CA LEU A 422 -13.23 -9.93 26.49
C LEU A 422 -12.32 -8.84 25.90
N SER A 423 -12.09 -7.74 26.63
CA SER A 423 -11.24 -6.64 26.15
C SER A 423 -9.75 -7.01 26.04
N THR A 424 -9.33 -8.09 26.72
CA THR A 424 -7.94 -8.58 26.73
C THR A 424 -7.59 -9.47 25.54
N LEU A 425 -8.59 -9.87 24.75
CA LEU A 425 -8.39 -10.68 23.55
C LEU A 425 -7.74 -9.84 22.45
N ASN A 426 -6.81 -10.44 21.70
CA ASN A 426 -6.09 -9.83 20.58
C ASN A 426 -5.53 -8.43 20.94
N PRO A 427 -4.54 -8.34 21.85
CA PRO A 427 -3.98 -7.04 22.24
C PRO A 427 -3.22 -6.41 21.08
N CYS A 428 -3.26 -5.07 21.01
CA CYS A 428 -2.46 -4.32 20.07
C CYS A 428 -0.95 -4.55 20.29
N LYS A 429 -0.18 -4.57 19.21
CA LYS A 429 1.29 -4.56 19.27
C LYS A 429 1.78 -3.31 20.02
N LEU A 430 2.97 -3.43 20.61
CA LEU A 430 3.58 -2.41 21.48
C LEU A 430 2.70 -2.00 22.68
N ASN A 431 1.68 -2.79 23.03
CA ASN A 431 0.65 -2.42 23.99
C ASN A 431 0.01 -1.04 23.68
N ALA A 432 -0.18 -0.73 22.40
CA ALA A 432 -0.99 0.40 21.99
C ALA A 432 -2.44 0.23 22.50
N CYS A 433 -3.18 1.33 22.52
CA CYS A 433 -4.57 1.33 23.01
C CYS A 433 -5.48 0.71 21.97
N CYS A 434 -6.40 -0.15 22.42
CA CYS A 434 -7.47 -0.69 21.59
C CYS A 434 -8.75 0.09 21.87
N ASN A 435 -9.35 0.69 20.83
CA ASN A 435 -10.65 1.37 20.98
C ASN A 435 -11.84 0.39 20.85
N LYS A 436 -13.07 0.85 21.12
CA LYS A 436 -14.28 -0.01 21.10
C LYS A 436 -14.59 -0.57 19.71
N TRP A 437 -14.06 0.07 18.66
CA TRP A 437 -14.20 -0.33 17.26
C TRP A 437 -13.17 -1.38 16.83
N GLY A 438 -12.29 -1.83 17.73
CA GLY A 438 -11.26 -2.83 17.45
C GLY A 438 -10.07 -2.28 16.68
N GLN A 439 -9.79 -0.98 16.79
CA GLN A 439 -8.64 -0.32 16.15
C GLN A 439 -7.54 0.01 17.17
N CYS A 440 -6.29 -0.11 16.73
CA CYS A 440 -5.11 0.19 17.54
C CYS A 440 -4.61 1.62 17.30
N GLY A 441 -4.26 2.33 18.37
CA GLY A 441 -3.60 3.63 18.25
C GLY A 441 -2.97 4.12 19.56
N THR A 442 -2.21 5.21 19.46
CA THR A 442 -1.40 5.76 20.56
C THR A 442 -1.83 7.15 21.00
N THR A 443 -2.85 7.74 20.36
CA THR A 443 -3.36 9.08 20.67
C THR A 443 -4.56 9.02 21.62
N SER A 444 -5.00 10.18 22.11
CA SER A 444 -6.19 10.31 22.96
C SER A 444 -7.46 9.72 22.31
N GLU A 445 -7.56 9.78 20.99
CA GLU A 445 -8.67 9.17 20.24
C GLU A 445 -8.82 7.67 20.53
N PHE A 446 -7.73 6.95 20.70
CA PHE A 446 -7.72 5.50 20.96
C PHE A 446 -7.59 5.18 22.45
N CYS A 447 -6.91 6.04 23.20
CA CYS A 447 -6.50 5.76 24.58
C CYS A 447 -7.44 6.31 25.66
N THR A 448 -8.40 7.16 25.31
CA THR A 448 -9.32 7.76 26.29
C THR A 448 -10.30 6.72 26.81
N ARG A 449 -10.30 6.50 28.14
CA ARG A 449 -11.30 5.66 28.80
C ARG A 449 -12.65 6.36 28.74
N SER A 450 -13.66 5.64 28.28
CA SER A 450 -15.03 6.10 28.24
C SER A 450 -15.93 4.89 28.43
N THR A 451 -16.94 5.01 29.28
CA THR A 451 -17.85 3.91 29.59
C THR A 451 -19.26 4.44 29.49
N ALA A 452 -20.12 3.75 28.74
CA ALA A 452 -21.52 4.14 28.63
C ALA A 452 -22.22 4.05 29.99
N ALA A 453 -23.30 4.82 30.16
CA ALA A 453 -24.12 4.77 31.37
C ALA A 453 -24.68 3.35 31.65
N SER A 454 -24.83 2.51 30.62
CA SER A 454 -25.26 1.13 30.76
C SER A 454 -24.24 0.21 31.44
N GLY A 455 -22.95 0.59 31.45
CA GLY A 455 -21.86 -0.22 32.01
C GLY A 455 -21.50 -1.49 31.21
N ASN A 456 -22.10 -1.64 30.02
CA ASN A 456 -21.85 -2.78 29.14
C ASN A 456 -20.42 -2.78 28.57
N PRO A 457 -19.81 -3.97 28.36
CA PRO A 457 -18.47 -4.05 27.77
C PRO A 457 -18.46 -3.61 26.30
N GLY A 458 -17.35 -3.04 25.85
CA GLY A 458 -17.22 -2.56 24.46
C GLY A 458 -18.10 -1.34 24.13
N THR A 459 -18.47 -0.54 25.12
CA THR A 459 -19.28 0.68 24.95
C THR A 459 -18.55 1.91 25.48
N SER A 460 -19.01 3.09 25.06
CA SER A 460 -18.51 4.40 25.52
C SER A 460 -19.65 5.41 25.56
N LEU A 461 -19.37 6.61 26.05
CA LEU A 461 -20.27 7.75 25.86
C LEU A 461 -20.42 8.08 24.36
N PRO A 462 -21.59 8.59 23.93
CA PRO A 462 -21.81 9.01 22.55
C PRO A 462 -20.71 9.96 22.04
N GLY A 463 -20.36 9.81 20.75
CA GLY A 463 -19.32 10.60 20.09
C GLY A 463 -17.89 10.30 20.56
N GLN A 464 -17.67 9.32 21.44
CA GLN A 464 -16.33 8.92 21.89
C GLN A 464 -15.97 7.52 21.40
N ASN A 465 -14.73 7.33 20.95
CA ASN A 465 -14.25 6.03 20.49
C ASN A 465 -14.04 5.01 21.60
N GLY A 466 -13.83 5.46 22.85
CA GLY A 466 -13.73 4.64 24.05
C GLY A 466 -12.63 3.57 24.01
N CYS A 467 -11.69 3.63 24.94
CA CYS A 467 -10.66 2.63 25.04
C CYS A 467 -11.13 1.39 25.82
N ILE A 468 -10.91 0.19 25.25
CA ILE A 468 -11.24 -1.09 25.87
C ILE A 468 -10.03 -1.77 26.51
N SER A 469 -8.80 -1.57 26.00
CA SER A 469 -7.58 -2.14 26.60
C SER A 469 -6.33 -1.28 26.40
N ASN A 470 -5.35 -1.41 27.30
CA ASN A 470 -4.13 -0.59 27.39
C ASN A 470 -4.37 0.93 27.50
N CYS A 471 -5.51 1.31 28.07
CA CYS A 471 -6.00 2.69 28.10
C CYS A 471 -5.23 3.64 29.02
N GLY A 472 -5.33 4.94 28.74
CA GLY A 472 -4.64 6.03 29.42
C GLY A 472 -3.52 6.61 28.55
N MET A 473 -3.06 7.83 28.86
CA MET A 473 -1.97 8.51 28.15
C MET A 473 -0.81 8.85 29.09
N ASP A 474 -0.74 8.16 30.22
CA ASP A 474 0.29 8.38 31.22
C ASP A 474 1.56 7.61 30.87
N ILE A 475 2.72 8.21 31.18
CA ILE A 475 3.99 7.48 31.18
C ILE A 475 3.90 6.41 32.27
N VAL A 476 4.18 5.16 31.89
CA VAL A 476 4.23 4.02 32.81
C VAL A 476 5.68 3.58 33.01
N ASN A 477 5.91 2.60 33.89
CA ASN A 477 7.25 2.04 34.14
C ASN A 477 8.32 3.10 34.54
N ASN A 478 7.89 4.17 35.21
CA ASN A 478 8.73 5.29 35.66
C ASN A 478 8.82 5.45 37.18
N GLY A 479 8.44 4.42 37.95
CA GLY A 479 8.53 4.44 39.42
C GLY A 479 9.95 4.40 39.97
N ASN A 480 10.94 4.04 39.16
CA ASN A 480 12.34 3.91 39.57
C ASN A 480 13.21 4.95 38.85
N PRO A 481 13.90 5.86 39.55
CA PRO A 481 14.86 6.78 38.94
C PRO A 481 16.08 6.01 38.40
N PRO A 482 16.79 6.56 37.39
CA PRO A 482 18.08 6.01 36.97
C PRO A 482 19.16 6.21 38.05
N SER A 483 20.15 5.31 38.10
CA SER A 483 21.29 5.44 39.02
C SER A 483 22.23 6.60 38.66
N GLU A 484 22.27 6.95 37.37
CA GLU A 484 22.99 8.09 36.80
C GLU A 484 22.17 8.61 35.63
N PHE A 485 22.08 9.93 35.48
CA PHE A 485 21.42 10.53 34.31
C PHE A 485 22.41 10.58 33.14
N ILE A 486 22.21 9.70 32.16
CA ILE A 486 23.09 9.58 31.00
C ILE A 486 22.91 10.79 30.08
N SER A 487 24.00 11.43 29.69
CA SER A 487 24.04 12.44 28.64
C SER A 487 24.98 11.95 27.53
N VAL A 488 24.43 11.71 26.34
CA VAL A 488 25.15 11.17 25.17
C VAL A 488 25.43 12.27 24.16
N ALA A 489 26.69 12.37 23.71
CA ALA A 489 27.07 13.11 22.50
C ALA A 489 27.26 12.13 21.34
N TYR A 490 26.40 12.20 20.32
CA TYR A 490 26.72 11.59 19.03
C TYR A 490 27.76 12.45 18.30
N PHE A 491 28.86 11.84 17.93
CA PHE A 491 29.98 12.46 17.25
C PHE A 491 30.08 11.94 15.81
N SER A 492 29.83 12.82 14.84
CA SER A 492 29.85 12.47 13.42
C SER A 492 31.29 12.37 12.90
N ALA A 493 31.81 11.18 12.68
CA ALA A 493 33.14 10.91 12.15
C ALA A 493 33.38 11.55 10.77
N TRP A 494 32.33 11.77 9.98
CA TRP A 494 32.42 12.45 8.68
C TRP A 494 32.38 13.98 8.77
N ASN A 495 32.37 14.59 9.96
CA ASN A 495 32.21 16.05 10.10
C ASN A 495 33.26 16.87 9.33
N TYR A 496 34.43 16.30 9.04
CA TYR A 496 35.51 16.92 8.26
C TYR A 496 35.26 16.99 6.75
N ASP A 497 34.27 16.23 6.25
CA ASP A 497 33.84 16.32 4.86
C ASP A 497 33.09 17.63 4.59
N ARG A 498 32.62 18.31 5.65
CA ARG A 498 32.06 19.66 5.58
C ARG A 498 33.18 20.71 5.49
N GLY A 499 32.89 21.84 4.85
CA GLY A 499 33.82 22.98 4.76
C GLY A 499 34.03 23.72 6.10
N CYS A 500 33.12 23.55 7.04
CA CYS A 500 33.09 24.17 8.38
C CYS A 500 32.36 23.25 9.37
N LEU A 501 32.21 23.70 10.62
CA LEU A 501 31.71 22.93 11.76
C LEU A 501 32.55 21.67 12.01
N ARG A 502 33.87 21.82 11.97
CA ARG A 502 34.78 20.69 12.16
C ARG A 502 35.12 20.51 13.63
N MET A 503 35.07 19.26 14.08
CA MET A 503 35.33 18.91 15.47
C MET A 503 36.06 17.58 15.58
N THR A 504 37.08 17.53 16.43
CA THR A 504 37.76 16.31 16.87
C THR A 504 37.12 15.78 18.16
N PRO A 505 37.24 14.47 18.45
CA PRO A 505 36.69 13.90 19.69
C PRO A 505 37.17 14.60 20.97
N ASN A 506 38.41 15.08 20.99
CA ASN A 506 39.01 15.74 22.16
C ASN A 506 38.39 17.10 22.50
N GLN A 507 37.59 17.67 21.60
CA GLN A 507 36.87 18.93 21.80
C GLN A 507 35.47 18.72 22.41
N ILE A 508 35.04 17.46 22.52
CA ILE A 508 34.10 16.93 23.50
C ILE A 508 34.01 17.74 24.82
N ASP A 509 33.03 18.62 25.08
CA ASP A 509 32.82 19.14 26.44
C ASP A 509 32.36 18.04 27.41
N LYS A 510 33.34 17.43 28.08
CA LYS A 510 33.15 16.33 29.03
C LYS A 510 32.40 16.75 30.32
N THR A 511 32.15 18.04 30.53
CA THR A 511 31.32 18.50 31.65
C THR A 511 29.82 18.38 31.35
N LYS A 512 29.45 18.32 30.07
CA LYS A 512 28.06 18.19 29.60
C LYS A 512 27.65 16.75 29.29
N TYR A 513 28.61 15.90 28.95
CA TYR A 513 28.36 14.54 28.46
C TYR A 513 29.06 13.48 29.30
N THR A 514 28.34 12.38 29.49
CA THR A 514 28.81 11.16 30.19
C THR A 514 29.30 10.08 29.22
N HIS A 515 28.79 10.11 27.98
CA HIS A 515 29.06 9.15 26.93
C HIS A 515 29.32 9.89 25.61
N VAL A 516 30.26 9.37 24.82
CA VAL A 516 30.46 9.72 23.41
C VAL A 516 30.17 8.51 22.57
N HIS A 517 29.26 8.67 21.62
CA HIS A 517 28.94 7.68 20.58
C HIS A 517 29.66 8.07 19.30
N TYR A 518 30.60 7.24 18.86
CA TYR A 518 31.32 7.44 17.59
C TYR A 518 30.44 6.97 16.43
N ALA A 519 29.88 7.92 15.68
CA ALA A 519 28.97 7.69 14.57
C ALA A 519 29.67 7.97 13.24
N PHE A 520 29.79 7.06 12.29
CA PHE A 520 29.59 5.63 12.44
C PHE A 520 30.87 4.90 12.03
N ALA A 521 31.10 3.75 12.64
CA ALA A 521 31.95 2.74 12.04
C ALA A 521 31.14 1.92 11.04
N ASP A 522 31.76 1.55 9.94
CA ASP A 522 31.14 0.72 8.92
C ASP A 522 31.25 -0.77 9.27
N ILE A 523 30.38 -1.55 8.63
CA ILE A 523 30.46 -3.01 8.62
C ILE A 523 30.58 -3.45 7.17
N THR A 524 31.58 -4.29 6.88
CA THR A 524 31.77 -4.88 5.55
C THR A 524 30.71 -5.97 5.28
N PRO A 525 30.50 -6.37 4.01
CA PRO A 525 29.56 -7.46 3.68
C PRO A 525 29.89 -8.81 4.34
N ASP A 526 31.16 -9.04 4.73
CA ASP A 526 31.58 -10.22 5.52
C ASP A 526 31.56 -9.95 7.05
N PHE A 527 30.80 -8.95 7.48
CA PHE A 527 30.50 -8.59 8.86
C PHE A 527 31.68 -8.11 9.71
N ARG A 528 32.78 -7.66 9.09
CA ARG A 528 33.92 -7.07 9.83
C ARG A 528 33.71 -5.59 10.05
N VAL A 529 34.22 -5.09 11.16
CA VAL A 529 34.22 -3.65 11.46
C VAL A 529 35.27 -2.95 10.61
N ASP A 530 34.86 -1.88 9.93
CA ASP A 530 35.73 -1.01 9.14
C ASP A 530 35.74 0.43 9.70
N ILE A 531 36.95 0.92 9.96
CA ILE A 531 37.24 2.28 10.43
C ILE A 531 38.19 3.02 9.48
N SER A 532 38.46 2.45 8.30
CA SER A 532 39.48 2.93 7.37
C SER A 532 39.15 4.27 6.74
N GLN A 533 37.88 4.69 6.76
CA GLN A 533 37.44 5.98 6.24
C GLN A 533 37.94 7.16 7.07
N TYR A 534 37.90 7.06 8.41
CA TYR A 534 38.32 8.12 9.34
C TYR A 534 39.22 7.61 10.48
N PRO A 535 40.36 6.96 10.18
CA PRO A 535 41.15 6.24 11.18
C PRO A 535 41.72 7.17 12.26
N TRP A 536 42.09 8.39 11.89
CA TRP A 536 42.65 9.38 12.82
C TRP A 536 41.62 9.89 13.83
N GLN A 537 40.35 10.01 13.45
CA GLN A 537 39.29 10.37 14.40
C GLN A 537 39.01 9.24 15.38
N PHE A 538 39.06 7.99 14.91
CA PHE A 538 38.94 6.84 15.79
C PHE A 538 40.11 6.75 16.79
N GLU A 539 41.34 7.05 16.36
CA GLU A 539 42.49 7.12 17.28
C GLU A 539 42.31 8.20 18.37
N ASP A 540 41.83 9.40 18.01
CA ASP A 540 41.54 10.46 18.98
C ASP A 540 40.40 10.05 19.94
N PHE A 541 39.36 9.39 19.42
CA PHE A 541 38.24 8.88 20.21
C PHE A 541 38.68 7.84 21.24
N LYS A 542 39.57 6.92 20.88
CA LYS A 542 40.12 5.92 21.82
C LYS A 542 40.88 6.56 22.97
N GLN A 543 41.49 7.72 22.77
CA GLN A 543 42.26 8.43 23.79
C GLN A 543 41.42 9.23 24.78
N LEU A 544 40.10 9.31 24.57
CA LEU A 544 39.20 9.99 25.51
C LEU A 544 39.25 9.34 26.89
N SER A 545 39.46 10.17 27.91
CA SER A 545 39.44 9.80 29.33
C SER A 545 38.37 10.61 30.07
N GLY A 546 37.84 10.04 31.16
CA GLY A 546 36.78 10.65 31.98
C GLY A 546 35.38 10.59 31.38
N ILE A 547 35.20 9.86 30.27
CA ILE A 547 33.93 9.74 29.54
C ILE A 547 33.83 8.33 28.93
N LYS A 548 32.62 7.79 28.79
CA LYS A 548 32.39 6.46 28.22
C LYS A 548 32.49 6.52 26.69
N ARG A 549 33.28 5.62 26.09
CA ARG A 549 33.51 5.53 24.64
C ARG A 549 32.69 4.40 24.03
N ILE A 550 31.63 4.74 23.30
CA ILE A 550 30.73 3.79 22.65
C ILE A 550 30.92 3.85 21.13
N ILE A 551 31.11 2.69 20.48
CA ILE A 551 31.15 2.62 19.02
C ILE A 551 29.75 2.39 18.47
N SER A 552 29.32 3.17 17.50
CA SER A 552 27.99 3.05 16.87
C SER A 552 28.12 2.50 15.46
N PHE A 553 27.25 1.53 15.13
CA PHE A 553 27.13 0.95 13.79
C PHE A 553 25.77 1.27 13.20
N GLY A 554 25.74 1.72 11.94
CA GLY A 554 24.51 1.99 11.21
C GLY A 554 24.32 3.45 10.81
N GLY A 555 23.19 4.02 11.19
CA GLY A 555 22.68 5.31 10.74
C GLY A 555 21.87 5.21 9.45
N TRP A 556 21.17 6.30 9.14
CA TRP A 556 20.28 6.41 7.97
C TRP A 556 20.92 5.92 6.66
N SER A 557 22.09 6.46 6.28
CA SER A 557 22.76 6.10 5.03
C SER A 557 23.11 4.60 4.98
N PHE A 558 23.73 4.06 6.03
CA PHE A 558 24.10 2.64 6.08
C PHE A 558 22.87 1.70 6.04
N SER A 559 21.75 2.15 6.60
CA SER A 559 20.54 1.32 6.68
C SER A 559 19.64 1.40 5.44
N THR A 560 19.84 2.42 4.59
CA THR A 560 18.95 2.71 3.46
C THR A 560 19.66 2.77 2.10
N GLU A 561 20.99 2.80 2.08
CA GLU A 561 21.74 2.68 0.83
C GLU A 561 21.83 1.24 0.37
N VAL A 562 21.81 1.07 -0.94
CA VAL A 562 21.74 -0.24 -1.59
C VAL A 562 22.90 -1.17 -1.27
N ASP A 563 24.09 -0.61 -1.15
CA ASP A 563 25.29 -1.40 -0.92
C ASP A 563 25.38 -1.91 0.53
N THR A 564 24.62 -1.30 1.45
CA THR A 564 24.78 -1.47 2.90
C THR A 564 23.51 -1.92 3.63
N TYR A 565 22.30 -1.59 3.14
CA TYR A 565 21.05 -2.05 3.75
C TYR A 565 20.96 -3.57 3.94
N PRO A 566 21.52 -4.44 3.06
CA PRO A 566 21.44 -5.88 3.25
C PRO A 566 22.23 -6.35 4.47
N ILE A 567 23.26 -5.60 4.91
CA ILE A 567 24.23 -6.07 5.89
C ILE A 567 23.58 -6.31 7.25
N PHE A 568 22.76 -5.38 7.76
CA PHE A 568 22.01 -5.65 9.00
C PHE A 568 20.96 -6.75 8.80
N ARG A 569 20.20 -6.70 7.70
CA ARG A 569 19.12 -7.66 7.40
C ARG A 569 19.64 -9.10 7.35
N GLU A 570 20.75 -9.32 6.67
CA GLU A 570 21.40 -10.62 6.55
C GLU A 570 22.19 -10.98 7.81
N GLY A 571 22.87 -10.01 8.42
CA GLY A 571 23.70 -10.19 9.59
C GLY A 571 22.92 -10.69 10.80
N VAL A 572 21.65 -10.30 10.99
CA VAL A 572 20.83 -10.75 12.12
C VAL A 572 20.18 -12.12 11.91
N THR A 573 20.24 -12.69 10.70
CA THR A 573 19.63 -14.00 10.39
C THR A 573 20.31 -15.15 11.13
N ASP A 574 19.61 -16.28 11.27
CA ASP A 574 20.17 -17.46 11.96
C ASP A 574 21.48 -17.97 11.31
N ALA A 575 21.70 -17.75 10.01
CA ALA A 575 22.91 -18.15 9.30
C ALA A 575 24.15 -17.32 9.68
N ASN A 576 23.98 -16.00 9.87
CA ASN A 576 25.10 -15.06 9.99
C ASN A 576 25.25 -14.45 11.39
N ARG A 577 24.19 -14.47 12.22
CA ARG A 577 24.12 -13.81 13.52
C ARG A 577 25.31 -14.09 14.42
N LEU A 578 25.77 -15.33 14.44
CA LEU A 578 26.89 -15.73 15.29
C LEU A 578 28.19 -15.04 14.87
N GLU A 579 28.45 -14.97 13.55
CA GLU A 579 29.67 -14.34 13.02
C GLU A 579 29.60 -12.84 13.22
N PHE A 580 28.48 -12.21 12.86
CA PHE A 580 28.33 -10.78 13.02
C PHE A 580 28.49 -10.34 14.48
N ALA A 581 27.80 -11.01 15.42
CA ALA A 581 27.90 -10.71 16.84
C ALA A 581 29.33 -10.91 17.38
N ARG A 582 30.05 -11.92 16.88
CA ARG A 582 31.45 -12.17 17.25
C ARG A 582 32.36 -11.05 16.78
N GLN A 583 32.24 -10.60 15.52
CA GLN A 583 33.09 -9.58 14.94
C GLN A 583 32.96 -8.24 15.69
N VAL A 584 31.73 -7.76 15.88
CA VAL A 584 31.49 -6.49 16.60
C VAL A 584 31.93 -6.55 18.05
N SER A 585 31.65 -7.67 18.75
CA SER A 585 32.06 -7.82 20.16
C SER A 585 33.58 -7.92 20.30
N SER A 586 34.25 -8.62 19.37
CA SER A 586 35.71 -8.73 19.37
C SER A 586 36.37 -7.38 19.14
N PHE A 587 35.81 -6.55 18.26
CA PHE A 587 36.29 -5.18 18.02
C PHE A 587 36.21 -4.30 19.27
N VAL A 588 35.06 -4.33 19.97
CA VAL A 588 34.85 -3.60 21.23
C VAL A 588 35.90 -3.99 22.28
N LEU A 589 36.17 -5.29 22.42
CA LEU A 589 37.16 -5.82 23.37
C LEU A 589 38.60 -5.47 22.95
N ALA A 590 38.94 -5.63 21.68
CA ALA A 590 40.28 -5.37 21.15
C ALA A 590 40.72 -3.91 21.31
N HIS A 591 39.77 -2.98 21.21
CA HIS A 591 40.03 -1.54 21.37
C HIS A 591 39.72 -1.01 22.78
N ASN A 592 39.39 -1.89 23.73
CA ASN A 592 39.01 -1.55 25.10
C ASN A 592 37.95 -0.43 25.16
N LEU A 593 36.93 -0.50 24.30
CA LEU A 593 35.82 0.45 24.27
C LEU A 593 34.85 0.15 25.40
N ASP A 594 34.05 1.12 25.82
CA ASP A 594 33.12 0.99 26.95
C ASP A 594 31.79 0.34 26.56
N GLY A 595 31.50 0.21 25.27
CA GLY A 595 30.31 -0.47 24.77
C GLY A 595 30.09 -0.34 23.28
N VAL A 596 28.93 -0.79 22.83
CA VAL A 596 28.47 -0.77 21.44
C VAL A 596 27.04 -0.24 21.35
N ASP A 597 26.76 0.48 20.28
CA ASP A 597 25.45 0.98 19.89
C ASP A 597 25.10 0.50 18.47
N PHE A 598 23.85 0.10 18.26
CA PHE A 598 23.35 -0.29 16.93
C PHE A 598 22.21 0.62 16.51
N ASP A 599 22.42 1.34 15.43
CA ASP A 599 21.50 2.31 14.85
C ASP A 599 20.99 1.80 13.50
N TRP A 600 20.22 0.70 13.53
CA TRP A 600 19.61 0.12 12.33
C TRP A 600 18.28 0.82 12.02
N GLU A 601 18.20 1.46 10.85
CA GLU A 601 17.06 2.28 10.42
C GLU A 601 16.32 1.71 9.17
N TYR A 602 15.29 0.88 9.29
CA TYR A 602 14.79 0.23 10.51
C TYR A 602 14.51 -1.26 10.26
N PRO A 603 14.65 -2.13 11.29
CA PRO A 603 14.19 -3.51 11.21
C PRO A 603 12.74 -3.59 10.72
N GLY A 604 12.46 -4.40 9.70
CA GLY A 604 11.09 -4.55 9.18
C GLY A 604 10.49 -3.31 8.52
N ALA A 605 11.29 -2.27 8.21
CA ALA A 605 10.82 -1.05 7.55
C ALA A 605 10.17 -1.39 6.18
N PRO A 606 8.93 -0.96 5.92
CA PRO A 606 8.17 -1.47 4.78
C PRO A 606 8.22 -0.61 3.51
N ASP A 607 8.56 0.67 3.63
CA ASP A 607 8.19 1.71 2.67
C ASP A 607 9.33 2.70 2.33
N ILE A 608 10.58 2.38 2.72
CA ILE A 608 11.72 3.23 2.41
C ILE A 608 11.99 3.20 0.89
N PRO A 609 11.95 4.35 0.19
CA PRO A 609 12.15 4.40 -1.26
C PRO A 609 13.49 3.82 -1.70
N GLY A 610 13.48 2.98 -2.75
CA GLY A 610 14.69 2.42 -3.34
C GLY A 610 15.23 1.15 -2.65
N ILE A 611 14.60 0.68 -1.57
CA ILE A 611 14.94 -0.60 -0.93
C ILE A 611 13.70 -1.51 -0.78
N PRO A 612 13.85 -2.84 -0.86
CA PRO A 612 12.73 -3.76 -0.62
C PRO A 612 12.17 -3.64 0.80
N ALA A 613 10.90 -3.98 0.98
CA ALA A 613 10.29 -4.07 2.30
C ALA A 613 11.06 -5.03 3.22
N GLY A 614 11.21 -4.66 4.49
CA GLY A 614 11.90 -5.45 5.51
C GLY A 614 11.22 -6.79 5.81
N GLY A 615 11.98 -7.72 6.38
CA GLY A 615 11.48 -9.04 6.71
C GLY A 615 10.54 -9.03 7.91
N LYS A 616 9.45 -9.81 7.85
CA LYS A 616 8.49 -9.93 8.97
C LYS A 616 9.12 -10.42 10.29
N ASN A 617 10.27 -11.09 10.21
CA ASN A 617 10.99 -11.64 11.36
C ASN A 617 12.19 -10.78 11.80
N ASP A 618 12.42 -9.62 11.18
CA ASP A 618 13.59 -8.77 11.46
C ASP A 618 13.70 -8.41 12.94
N GLY A 619 12.60 -8.04 13.59
CA GLY A 619 12.60 -7.73 15.02
C GLY A 619 12.98 -8.89 15.93
N ALA A 620 12.43 -10.08 15.67
CA ALA A 620 12.78 -11.28 16.44
C ALA A 620 14.24 -11.70 16.20
N ASN A 621 14.73 -11.56 14.97
CA ASN A 621 16.11 -11.81 14.61
C ASN A 621 17.07 -10.81 15.27
N TYR A 622 16.66 -9.54 15.33
CA TYR A 622 17.43 -8.48 15.95
C TYR A 622 17.57 -8.68 17.46
N LEU A 623 16.47 -9.02 18.15
CA LEU A 623 16.51 -9.39 19.58
C LEU A 623 17.50 -10.54 19.84
N ARG A 624 17.45 -11.60 19.03
CA ARG A 624 18.37 -12.74 19.16
C ARG A 624 19.82 -12.35 18.88
N PHE A 625 20.05 -11.43 17.93
CA PHE A 625 21.38 -10.88 17.66
C PHE A 625 21.90 -10.11 18.88
N LEU A 626 21.10 -9.23 19.47
CA LEU A 626 21.48 -8.48 20.67
C LEU A 626 21.75 -9.38 21.87
N GLN A 627 20.99 -10.47 22.03
CA GLN A 627 21.27 -11.50 23.04
C GLN A 627 22.65 -12.15 22.83
N MET A 628 23.03 -12.41 21.58
CA MET A 628 24.33 -12.96 21.21
C MET A 628 25.46 -11.97 21.55
N VAL A 629 25.33 -10.70 21.14
CA VAL A 629 26.28 -9.63 21.47
C VAL A 629 26.43 -9.49 22.98
N ARG A 630 25.31 -9.46 23.71
CA ARG A 630 25.30 -9.37 25.18
C ARG A 630 26.04 -10.54 25.83
N SER A 631 25.96 -11.75 25.25
CA SER A 631 26.66 -12.94 25.76
C SER A 631 28.18 -12.91 25.54
N PHE A 632 28.66 -12.19 24.53
CA PHE A 632 30.09 -12.05 24.23
C PHE A 632 30.76 -10.89 24.95
N LEU A 633 29.99 -9.90 25.39
CA LEU A 633 30.51 -8.74 26.10
C LEU A 633 30.41 -8.90 27.63
N PRO A 634 31.45 -8.51 28.40
CA PRO A 634 31.39 -8.44 29.86
C PRO A 634 30.28 -7.50 30.37
N PRO A 635 29.69 -7.75 31.56
CA PRO A 635 28.58 -6.95 32.11
C PRO A 635 28.86 -5.45 32.20
N GLU A 636 30.13 -5.06 32.34
CA GLU A 636 30.57 -3.66 32.44
C GLU A 636 30.54 -2.91 31.10
N LYS A 637 30.50 -3.64 29.97
CA LYS A 637 30.40 -3.06 28.63
C LYS A 637 28.93 -2.83 28.29
N SER A 638 28.58 -1.62 27.86
CA SER A 638 27.19 -1.33 27.48
C SER A 638 26.84 -1.90 26.11
N VAL A 639 25.58 -2.32 25.96
CA VAL A 639 24.92 -2.58 24.68
C VAL A 639 23.74 -1.63 24.59
N SER A 640 23.72 -0.77 23.58
CA SER A 640 22.60 0.11 23.28
C SER A 640 22.12 -0.05 21.85
N ILE A 641 20.93 0.48 21.59
CA ILE A 641 20.34 0.57 20.26
C ILE A 641 19.70 1.95 20.11
N ALA A 642 19.62 2.44 18.89
CA ALA A 642 18.76 3.54 18.53
C ALA A 642 17.44 3.05 17.93
N ALA A 643 16.35 3.73 18.29
CA ALA A 643 14.99 3.35 17.93
C ALA A 643 14.14 4.58 17.57
N PRO A 644 13.24 4.46 16.59
CA PRO A 644 12.43 5.58 16.10
C PRO A 644 11.25 5.90 17.03
N ALA A 645 10.86 7.17 17.10
CA ALA A 645 9.66 7.61 17.82
C ALA A 645 8.33 7.30 17.08
N SER A 646 8.41 6.86 15.82
CA SER A 646 7.25 6.47 15.01
C SER A 646 6.70 5.10 15.42
N TYR A 647 5.38 5.01 15.63
CA TYR A 647 4.70 3.73 15.89
C TYR A 647 5.02 2.69 14.81
N TRP A 648 4.96 3.09 13.54
CA TRP A 648 5.10 2.19 12.40
C TRP A 648 6.48 1.54 12.31
N TYR A 649 7.55 2.32 12.50
CA TYR A 649 8.90 1.79 12.49
C TYR A 649 9.28 1.10 13.80
N LEU A 650 8.71 1.52 14.94
CA LEU A 650 8.96 0.87 16.23
C LEU A 650 8.37 -0.55 16.31
N LEU A 651 7.37 -0.88 15.48
CA LEU A 651 6.88 -2.27 15.33
C LEU A 651 8.00 -3.25 14.96
N GLY A 652 9.00 -2.78 14.22
CA GLY A 652 10.21 -3.53 13.86
C GLY A 652 11.04 -4.01 15.05
N PHE A 653 10.85 -3.41 16.24
CA PHE A 653 11.58 -3.72 17.46
C PHE A 653 10.74 -4.57 18.44
N HIS A 654 9.52 -4.96 18.06
CA HIS A 654 8.65 -5.77 18.91
C HIS A 654 9.17 -7.21 19.06
N PRO A 655 9.11 -7.82 20.27
CA PRO A 655 8.60 -7.28 21.53
C PRO A 655 9.64 -6.46 22.35
N ILE A 656 9.33 -5.17 22.57
CA ILE A 656 10.19 -4.22 23.34
C ILE A 656 10.50 -4.70 24.75
N LYS A 657 9.50 -5.27 25.46
CA LYS A 657 9.67 -5.82 26.81
C LYS A 657 10.81 -6.84 26.92
N ASP A 658 11.12 -7.56 25.84
CA ASP A 658 12.15 -8.60 25.82
C ASP A 658 13.53 -8.03 25.44
N LEU A 659 13.59 -6.81 24.88
CA LEU A 659 14.84 -6.05 24.71
C LEU A 659 15.34 -5.46 26.03
N ALA A 660 14.43 -5.03 26.90
CA ALA A 660 14.76 -4.39 28.18
C ALA A 660 15.78 -5.14 29.06
N PRO A 661 15.75 -6.48 29.21
CA PRO A 661 16.79 -7.21 29.96
C PRO A 661 18.11 -7.40 29.20
N VAL A 662 18.13 -7.21 27.88
CA VAL A 662 19.29 -7.48 27.01
C VAL A 662 20.19 -6.26 26.86
N ILE A 663 19.60 -5.07 26.73
CA ILE A 663 20.32 -3.81 26.51
C ILE A 663 20.48 -3.01 27.80
N ASN A 664 21.50 -2.16 27.85
CA ASN A 664 21.72 -1.22 28.95
C ASN A 664 20.76 -0.03 28.85
N TYR A 665 20.64 0.54 27.65
CA TYR A 665 19.71 1.64 27.38
C TYR A 665 19.35 1.68 25.88
N MET A 666 18.26 2.36 25.57
CA MET A 666 17.77 2.64 24.21
C MET A 666 17.84 4.14 23.98
N ILE A 667 18.49 4.53 22.89
CA ILE A 667 18.45 5.88 22.33
C ILE A 667 17.14 6.01 21.58
N TYR A 668 16.27 6.90 22.03
CA TYR A 668 14.94 7.06 21.46
C TYR A 668 14.86 8.37 20.69
N MET A 669 14.85 8.27 19.36
CA MET A 669 15.00 9.39 18.43
C MET A 669 13.71 10.21 18.34
N THR A 670 13.46 11.03 19.36
CA THR A 670 12.32 11.95 19.47
C THR A 670 12.58 13.30 18.79
N TYR A 671 13.13 13.22 17.58
CA TYR A 671 13.36 14.30 16.62
C TYR A 671 13.06 13.74 15.23
N ASP A 672 13.02 14.59 14.20
CA ASP A 672 12.59 14.21 12.85
C ASP A 672 11.15 13.66 12.80
N LEU A 673 10.30 14.17 13.70
CA LEU A 673 8.87 13.86 13.70
C LEU A 673 8.17 14.39 12.45
N HIS A 674 8.73 15.44 11.84
CA HIS A 674 8.22 16.11 10.66
C HIS A 674 9.37 16.56 9.75
N GLY A 675 9.13 16.57 8.44
CA GLY A 675 10.13 16.96 7.44
C GLY A 675 9.53 17.07 6.05
N GLN A 676 10.37 17.33 5.04
CA GLN A 676 9.93 17.49 3.64
C GLN A 676 9.21 16.25 3.08
N TRP A 677 9.49 15.07 3.64
CA TRP A 677 8.85 13.80 3.28
C TRP A 677 7.37 13.72 3.66
N ASP A 678 6.85 14.66 4.46
CA ASP A 678 5.43 14.74 4.78
C ASP A 678 4.58 15.14 3.56
N TYR A 679 5.20 15.76 2.54
CA TYR A 679 4.50 16.26 1.36
C TYR A 679 3.70 15.17 0.64
N GLY A 680 2.42 15.44 0.39
CA GLY A 680 1.51 14.50 -0.28
C GLY A 680 0.95 13.41 0.64
N ASN A 681 1.38 13.34 1.89
CA ASN A 681 0.88 12.37 2.86
C ASN A 681 -0.15 13.00 3.80
N LYS A 682 -1.45 12.73 3.55
CA LYS A 682 -2.56 13.21 4.39
C LYS A 682 -2.52 12.73 5.84
N TRP A 683 -1.74 11.69 6.13
CA TRP A 683 -1.60 11.07 7.45
C TRP A 683 -0.35 11.52 8.21
N ALA A 684 0.58 12.21 7.55
CA ALA A 684 1.80 12.68 8.19
C ALA A 684 1.51 13.73 9.27
N SER A 685 0.45 14.52 9.10
CA SER A 685 0.09 15.60 10.02
C SER A 685 -1.41 15.74 10.17
N SER A 686 -1.91 15.55 11.39
CA SER A 686 -3.33 15.76 11.71
C SER A 686 -3.77 17.18 11.32
N GLY A 687 -4.90 17.27 10.61
CA GLY A 687 -5.43 18.53 10.09
C GLY A 687 -4.68 19.08 8.86
N CYS A 688 -3.83 18.28 8.21
CA CYS A 688 -3.10 18.68 7.02
C CYS A 688 -3.33 17.69 5.85
N PRO A 689 -4.41 17.83 5.08
CA PRO A 689 -4.80 16.86 4.04
C PRO A 689 -3.75 16.66 2.94
N THR A 690 -2.91 17.66 2.68
CA THR A 690 -1.86 17.63 1.65
C THR A 690 -0.48 17.31 2.23
N GLY A 691 -0.38 17.11 3.54
CA GLY A 691 0.87 16.79 4.25
C GLY A 691 1.95 17.88 4.21
N ASN A 692 1.70 19.02 3.56
CA ASN A 692 2.69 20.07 3.36
C ASN A 692 2.59 21.21 4.37
N CYS A 693 2.11 20.97 5.59
CA CYS A 693 2.01 21.99 6.61
C CYS A 693 3.35 22.17 7.33
N LEU A 694 3.70 23.41 7.68
CA LEU A 694 4.85 23.70 8.55
C LEU A 694 4.64 22.98 9.88
N ARG A 695 5.53 22.06 10.23
CA ARG A 695 5.46 21.33 11.50
C ARG A 695 6.82 21.22 12.13
N SER A 696 6.84 21.33 13.45
CA SER A 696 8.09 21.21 14.22
C SER A 696 8.49 19.76 14.32
N HIS A 697 9.68 19.43 13.82
CA HIS A 697 10.27 18.09 13.92
C HIS A 697 10.60 17.66 15.36
N ILE A 698 10.45 18.56 16.33
CA ILE A 698 10.72 18.34 17.76
C ILE A 698 9.48 18.62 18.62
N ASN A 699 8.28 18.48 18.07
CA ASN A 699 7.03 18.73 18.80
C ASN A 699 6.96 17.98 20.15
N MET A 700 6.84 18.71 21.25
CA MET A 700 6.78 18.15 22.61
C MET A 700 5.54 17.28 22.86
N THR A 701 4.40 17.60 22.27
CA THR A 701 3.19 16.79 22.43
C THR A 701 3.39 15.39 21.84
N GLU A 702 3.95 15.33 20.63
CA GLU A 702 4.27 14.08 19.95
C GLU A 702 5.42 13.34 20.62
N THR A 703 6.44 14.07 21.10
CA THR A 703 7.52 13.51 21.92
C THR A 703 6.96 12.80 23.15
N MET A 704 6.05 13.44 23.90
CA MET A 704 5.42 12.81 25.07
C MET A 704 4.58 11.59 24.68
N ASN A 705 3.83 11.63 23.58
CA ASN A 705 3.09 10.47 23.09
C ASN A 705 4.03 9.30 22.74
N ALA A 706 5.17 9.58 22.10
CA ALA A 706 6.18 8.58 21.82
C ALA A 706 6.77 7.98 23.10
N LEU A 707 7.01 8.78 24.14
CA LEU A 707 7.50 8.32 25.44
C LEU A 707 6.47 7.46 26.20
N VAL A 708 5.18 7.79 26.09
CA VAL A 708 4.08 6.94 26.59
C VAL A 708 4.08 5.60 25.86
N MET A 709 4.21 5.62 24.53
CA MET A 709 4.23 4.41 23.70
C MET A 709 5.38 3.46 24.09
N ILE A 710 6.61 3.94 24.15
CA ILE A 710 7.78 3.08 24.44
C ILE A 710 7.73 2.49 25.86
N THR A 711 7.26 3.26 26.84
CA THR A 711 7.12 2.77 28.20
C THR A 711 6.00 1.74 28.33
N LYS A 712 4.86 1.94 27.67
CA LYS A 712 3.79 0.93 27.57
C LYS A 712 4.23 -0.35 26.85
N ALA A 713 5.07 -0.23 25.82
CA ALA A 713 5.62 -1.37 25.10
C ALA A 713 6.54 -2.26 25.99
N GLY A 714 6.90 -1.76 27.18
CA GLY A 714 7.57 -2.52 28.23
C GLY A 714 9.00 -2.08 28.51
N MET A 715 9.48 -0.98 27.91
CA MET A 715 10.80 -0.44 28.24
C MET A 715 10.72 0.36 29.55
N PRO A 716 11.56 0.08 30.57
CA PRO A 716 11.68 0.92 31.75
C PRO A 716 12.11 2.35 31.38
N SER A 717 11.49 3.38 31.97
CA SER A 717 11.83 4.78 31.63
C SER A 717 13.31 5.08 31.89
N ASN A 718 13.87 4.51 32.96
CA ASN A 718 15.28 4.68 33.34
C ASN A 718 16.28 3.99 32.39
N LYS A 719 15.80 3.29 31.35
CA LYS A 719 16.58 2.77 30.23
C LYS A 719 16.32 3.50 28.91
N VAL A 720 15.41 4.46 28.87
CA VAL A 720 15.13 5.28 27.69
C VAL A 720 15.92 6.58 27.77
N ILE A 721 16.80 6.80 26.79
CA ILE A 721 17.59 8.00 26.60
C ILE A 721 16.88 8.85 25.54
N VAL A 722 16.35 10.00 25.94
CA VAL A 722 15.45 10.79 25.09
C VAL A 722 16.24 11.67 24.13
N GLY A 723 15.91 11.61 22.84
CA GLY A 723 16.55 12.40 21.79
C GLY A 723 16.32 13.90 21.94
N ILE A 724 17.40 14.67 21.80
CA ILE A 724 17.40 16.12 21.61
C ILE A 724 18.24 16.45 20.36
N SER A 725 17.91 17.54 19.67
CA SER A 725 18.59 17.91 18.42
C SER A 725 19.51 19.12 18.59
N SER A 726 20.59 19.13 17.81
CA SER A 726 21.46 20.30 17.55
C SER A 726 21.35 20.77 16.11
N TYR A 727 20.18 20.60 15.52
CA TYR A 727 19.80 21.06 14.18
C TYR A 727 18.30 21.33 14.14
N GLY A 728 17.87 21.99 13.08
CA GLY A 728 16.47 22.18 12.74
C GLY A 728 16.10 21.61 11.37
N ARG A 729 14.82 21.27 11.21
CA ARG A 729 14.22 20.98 9.89
C ARG A 729 13.63 22.25 9.30
N SER A 730 14.01 22.54 8.06
CA SER A 730 13.65 23.78 7.37
C SER A 730 12.71 23.56 6.20
N PHE A 731 11.91 24.58 5.91
CA PHE A 731 10.92 24.61 4.84
C PHE A 731 10.89 26.00 4.21
N LYS A 732 10.57 26.07 2.92
CA LYS A 732 10.16 27.33 2.30
C LYS A 732 8.65 27.47 2.36
N MET A 733 8.19 28.50 3.05
CA MET A 733 6.78 28.85 3.18
C MET A 733 6.18 29.17 1.80
N ALA A 734 4.99 28.65 1.53
CA ALA A 734 4.27 28.95 0.29
C ALA A 734 3.78 30.41 0.25
N GLN A 735 3.56 31.02 1.41
CA GLN A 735 3.17 32.42 1.55
C GLN A 735 3.99 33.09 2.65
N ALA A 736 4.65 34.21 2.32
CA ALA A 736 5.35 35.04 3.29
C ALA A 736 4.41 35.51 4.40
N GLY A 737 4.86 35.41 5.66
CA GLY A 737 4.07 35.78 6.84
C GLY A 737 3.12 34.70 7.37
N CYS A 738 2.82 33.64 6.60
CA CYS A 738 2.08 32.48 7.09
C CYS A 738 3.05 31.54 7.80
N THR A 739 3.14 31.66 9.13
CA THR A 739 4.17 30.96 9.92
C THR A 739 3.62 29.87 10.85
N ASP A 740 2.30 29.77 11.02
CA ASP A 740 1.63 28.82 11.91
C ASP A 740 1.76 27.35 11.43
N ASN A 741 1.48 26.39 12.30
CA ASN A 741 1.60 24.95 12.10
C ASN A 741 0.63 24.35 11.04
N PHE A 742 -0.23 25.18 10.46
CA PHE A 742 -1.15 24.83 9.38
C PHE A 742 -0.82 25.55 8.07
N CYS A 743 0.17 26.44 8.09
CA CYS A 743 0.61 27.13 6.89
C CYS A 743 1.36 26.16 5.95
N PRO A 744 1.14 26.23 4.63
CA PRO A 744 1.77 25.30 3.71
C PRO A 744 3.21 25.68 3.35
N PHE A 745 4.06 24.68 3.10
CA PHE A 745 5.37 24.80 2.44
C PHE A 745 5.32 24.37 0.97
N THR A 746 6.37 24.70 0.22
CA THR A 746 6.41 24.51 -1.25
C THR A 746 6.99 23.16 -1.69
N GLY A 747 6.20 22.40 -2.45
CA GLY A 747 6.66 21.24 -3.23
C GLY A 747 7.24 20.06 -2.42
N PRO A 748 7.55 18.93 -3.08
CA PRO A 748 8.03 17.72 -2.41
C PRO A 748 9.43 17.84 -1.81
N ALA A 749 10.26 18.78 -2.31
CA ALA A 749 11.60 19.05 -1.76
C ALA A 749 11.61 20.20 -0.74
N SER A 750 10.43 20.65 -0.27
CA SER A 750 10.21 21.82 0.59
C SER A 750 10.62 23.20 0.05
N GLY A 751 11.51 23.25 -0.94
CA GLY A 751 12.05 24.49 -1.51
C GLY A 751 12.97 25.27 -0.56
N ALA A 752 13.27 24.72 0.62
CA ALA A 752 14.13 25.34 1.62
C ALA A 752 15.57 25.51 1.11
N LEU A 753 16.22 26.58 1.54
CA LEU A 753 17.63 26.80 1.23
C LEU A 753 18.52 25.87 2.08
N PRO A 754 19.62 25.34 1.51
CA PRO A 754 20.61 24.59 2.28
C PRO A 754 21.39 25.52 3.22
N GLY A 755 21.83 24.97 4.36
CA GLY A 755 22.80 25.64 5.23
C GLY A 755 24.17 25.84 4.56
N SER A 756 24.94 26.82 5.02
CA SER A 756 26.27 27.17 4.47
C SER A 756 27.33 26.08 4.69
N CYS A 757 27.29 25.39 5.83
CA CYS A 757 28.18 24.31 6.24
C CYS A 757 27.59 22.92 5.98
N THR A 758 26.32 22.71 6.30
CA THR A 758 25.65 21.41 6.14
C THR A 758 25.30 21.11 4.68
N GLN A 759 25.14 22.13 3.85
CA GLN A 759 24.87 22.04 2.40
C GLN A 759 23.71 21.12 2.02
N THR A 760 22.75 20.94 2.94
CA THR A 760 21.61 20.04 2.77
C THR A 760 20.33 20.83 2.91
N ALA A 761 19.52 20.89 1.85
CA ALA A 761 18.21 21.54 1.91
C ALA A 761 17.29 20.82 2.91
N GLY A 762 16.51 21.59 3.66
CA GLY A 762 15.61 21.04 4.69
C GLY A 762 16.29 20.67 6.01
N TYR A 763 17.59 20.93 6.17
CA TYR A 763 18.39 20.59 7.35
C TYR A 763 19.41 21.69 7.64
N ILE A 764 19.35 22.31 8.84
CA ILE A 764 20.24 23.41 9.21
C ILE A 764 20.81 23.14 10.60
N ALA A 765 22.13 23.17 10.76
CA ALA A 765 22.82 22.99 12.02
C ALA A 765 22.51 24.13 13.01
N GLN A 766 22.58 23.87 14.32
CA GLN A 766 22.36 24.89 15.34
C GLN A 766 23.28 26.11 15.15
N ALA A 767 24.57 25.87 14.87
CA ALA A 767 25.53 26.95 14.61
C ALA A 767 25.15 27.82 13.41
N GLU A 768 24.59 27.22 12.35
CA GLU A 768 24.12 27.96 11.16
C GLU A 768 22.85 28.76 11.49
N ILE A 769 21.93 28.21 12.29
CA ILE A 769 20.73 28.91 12.75
C ILE A 769 21.12 30.15 13.58
N ASP A 770 22.10 29.98 14.48
CA ASP A 770 22.61 31.07 15.32
C ASP A 770 23.30 32.14 14.48
N GLU A 771 24.09 31.74 13.47
CA GLU A 771 24.72 32.66 12.52
C GLU A 771 23.67 33.44 11.70
N ILE A 772 22.66 32.76 11.16
CA ILE A 772 21.56 33.40 10.41
C ILE A 772 20.84 34.40 11.30
N TYR A 773 20.52 34.04 12.54
CA TYR A 773 19.87 34.95 13.48
C TYR A 773 20.72 36.19 13.79
N ALA A 774 22.04 36.01 13.94
CA ALA A 774 22.96 37.09 14.25
C ALA A 774 23.24 38.03 13.06
N THR A 775 23.25 37.50 11.83
CA THR A 775 23.77 38.22 10.65
C THR A 775 22.68 38.65 9.67
N ASN A 776 21.54 37.96 9.62
CA ASN A 776 20.48 38.24 8.65
C ASN A 776 19.48 39.28 9.20
N PRO A 777 19.36 40.48 8.62
CA PRO A 777 18.48 41.54 9.14
C PRO A 777 16.99 41.20 9.08
N SER A 778 16.60 40.24 8.23
CA SER A 778 15.22 39.76 8.12
C SER A 778 14.87 38.65 9.12
N ALA A 779 15.86 38.10 9.84
CA ALA A 779 15.66 36.98 10.74
C ALA A 779 14.77 37.35 11.94
N ARG A 780 13.75 36.55 12.21
CA ARG A 780 12.81 36.72 13.33
C ARG A 780 12.61 35.39 14.04
N GLN A 781 12.81 35.40 15.34
CA GLN A 781 12.57 34.25 16.20
C GLN A 781 11.11 34.24 16.69
N LEU A 782 10.47 33.07 16.60
CA LEU A 782 9.13 32.81 17.10
C LEU A 782 9.18 31.60 18.04
N TYR A 783 8.37 31.60 19.11
CA TYR A 783 8.26 30.47 20.02
C TYR A 783 6.86 29.86 19.96
N PHE A 784 6.78 28.58 19.65
CA PHE A 784 5.52 27.86 19.49
C PHE A 784 5.23 27.07 20.76
N GLY A 785 4.52 27.71 21.70
CA GLY A 785 4.29 27.21 23.06
C GLY A 785 3.73 25.76 23.12
N PRO A 786 2.64 25.42 22.42
CA PRO A 786 2.08 24.05 22.46
C PRO A 786 3.05 22.96 21.98
N ALA A 787 3.95 23.30 21.04
CA ALA A 787 4.97 22.38 20.54
C ALA A 787 6.28 22.44 21.34
N ASP A 788 6.42 23.40 22.26
CA ASP A 788 7.67 23.80 22.92
C ASP A 788 8.84 23.88 21.92
N SER A 789 8.61 24.57 20.80
CA SER A 789 9.57 24.66 19.68
C SER A 789 10.01 26.08 19.45
N GLN A 790 11.30 26.27 19.21
CA GLN A 790 11.81 27.52 18.65
C GLN A 790 11.69 27.46 17.12
N VAL A 791 11.34 28.60 16.51
CA VAL A 791 11.26 28.77 15.07
C VAL A 791 12.08 30.00 14.69
N LEU A 792 12.82 29.92 13.58
CA LEU A 792 13.45 31.07 12.95
C LEU A 792 12.86 31.26 11.55
N VAL A 793 12.40 32.47 11.27
CA VAL A 793 11.95 32.89 9.95
C VAL A 793 12.93 33.89 9.38
N TYR A 794 13.40 33.69 8.15
CA TYR A 794 14.35 34.58 7.48
C TYR A 794 14.09 34.64 5.98
N ASN A 795 14.66 35.64 5.30
CA ASN A 795 14.44 35.91 3.88
C ASN A 795 12.95 35.94 3.48
N ASN A 796 12.08 36.37 4.40
CA ASN A 796 10.61 36.42 4.34
C ASN A 796 9.88 35.08 4.16
N THR A 797 10.54 34.02 3.68
CA THR A 797 9.91 32.74 3.28
C THR A 797 10.63 31.51 3.81
N GLU A 798 11.85 31.62 4.33
CA GLU A 798 12.53 30.48 4.94
C GLU A 798 12.08 30.34 6.39
N TRP A 799 11.79 29.11 6.79
CA TRP A 799 11.29 28.76 8.11
C TRP A 799 12.05 27.54 8.60
N VAL A 800 12.55 27.57 9.84
CA VAL A 800 13.22 26.42 10.46
C VAL A 800 12.77 26.25 11.91
N ALA A 801 12.32 25.04 12.26
CA ALA A 801 12.03 24.67 13.65
C ALA A 801 13.21 23.91 14.26
N TYR A 802 13.60 24.29 15.48
CA TYR A 802 14.77 23.77 16.17
C TYR A 802 14.60 23.84 17.70
N MET A 803 15.54 23.26 18.43
CA MET A 803 15.65 23.42 19.89
C MET A 803 16.65 24.53 20.24
N SER A 804 16.18 25.63 20.84
CA SER A 804 17.10 26.58 21.48
C SER A 804 17.76 25.96 22.73
N ASP A 805 18.88 26.52 23.19
CA ASP A 805 19.53 26.11 24.45
C ASP A 805 18.58 26.12 25.65
N LEU A 806 17.70 27.14 25.72
CA LEU A 806 16.70 27.23 26.78
C LEU A 806 15.68 26.09 26.69
N ASN A 807 15.12 25.84 25.50
CA ASN A 807 14.17 24.73 25.31
C ASN A 807 14.84 23.39 25.61
N LYS A 808 16.04 23.15 25.08
CA LYS A 808 16.83 21.94 25.33
C LYS A 808 17.04 21.71 26.84
N SER A 809 17.46 22.73 27.58
CA SER A 809 17.68 22.62 29.04
C SER A 809 16.40 22.34 29.83
N ASN A 810 15.26 22.91 29.41
CA ASN A 810 13.96 22.67 30.05
C ASN A 810 13.48 21.24 29.78
N ARG A 811 13.70 20.72 28.57
CA ARG A 811 13.38 19.33 28.21
C ARG A 811 14.20 18.34 29.02
N VAL A 812 15.51 18.57 29.17
CA VAL A 812 16.38 17.74 30.02
C VAL A 812 15.82 17.65 31.45
N LYS A 813 15.46 18.79 32.06
CA LYS A 813 14.86 18.82 33.41
C LYS A 813 13.53 18.06 33.46
N LYS A 814 12.70 18.18 32.43
CA LYS A 814 11.43 17.45 32.32
C LYS A 814 11.66 15.94 32.29
N TYR A 815 12.61 15.47 31.48
CA TYR A 815 12.93 14.05 31.37
C TYR A 815 13.53 13.48 32.67
N GLN A 816 14.38 14.26 33.35
CA GLN A 816 14.86 13.94 34.70
C GLN A 816 13.70 13.77 35.69
N GLY A 817 12.76 14.73 35.72
CA GLY A 817 11.58 14.68 36.59
C GLY A 817 10.62 13.51 36.31
N LEU A 818 10.72 12.91 35.12
CA LEU A 818 9.95 11.74 34.69
C LEU A 818 10.73 10.43 34.82
N ASN A 819 11.89 10.44 35.49
CA ASN A 819 12.76 9.28 35.69
C ASN A 819 13.22 8.62 34.38
N PHE A 820 13.41 9.38 33.31
CA PHE A 820 14.07 8.87 32.10
C PHE A 820 15.56 8.66 32.33
N GLY A 821 16.14 7.68 31.63
CA GLY A 821 17.53 7.28 31.80
C GLY A 821 18.54 8.37 31.42
N GLY A 822 18.15 9.28 30.53
CA GLY A 822 19.06 10.30 30.03
C GLY A 822 18.55 11.09 28.83
N VAL A 823 19.47 11.80 28.18
CA VAL A 823 19.29 12.42 26.87
C VAL A 823 20.42 12.09 25.90
N SER A 824 20.11 12.14 24.60
CA SER A 824 21.08 11.98 23.52
C SER A 824 21.01 13.15 22.55
N ASP A 825 22.14 13.83 22.35
CA ASP A 825 22.23 14.98 21.46
C ASP A 825 22.74 14.57 20.07
N TRP A 826 21.88 14.73 19.06
CA TRP A 826 22.22 14.55 17.65
C TRP A 826 22.38 15.92 16.96
N ALA A 827 23.57 16.32 16.53
CA ALA A 827 24.88 15.79 16.89
C ALA A 827 25.76 16.92 17.43
N VAL A 828 26.74 16.56 18.28
CA VAL A 828 27.54 17.55 19.03
C VAL A 828 28.34 18.48 18.13
N ASP A 829 28.78 17.99 16.97
CA ASP A 829 29.54 18.73 15.98
C ASP A 829 28.72 19.80 15.23
N LEU A 830 27.41 19.87 15.45
CA LEU A 830 26.51 20.86 14.83
C LEU A 830 26.29 22.11 15.71
N GLN A 831 26.77 22.09 16.95
CA GLN A 831 26.51 23.13 17.95
C GLN A 831 27.39 24.38 17.74
N SER A 832 28.66 24.18 17.37
CA SER A 832 29.63 25.25 17.19
C SER A 832 30.89 24.75 16.49
N GLU A 833 31.67 25.65 15.87
CA GLU A 833 32.97 25.33 15.29
C GLU A 833 33.98 24.88 16.37
N GLY A 834 34.72 23.79 16.11
CA GLY A 834 35.83 23.36 16.97
C GLY A 834 37.09 24.21 16.77
N SER A 835 37.97 24.29 17.78
CA SER A 835 39.28 24.94 17.64
C SER A 835 40.12 24.30 16.52
N SER A 836 40.47 25.07 15.49
CA SER A 836 41.13 24.57 14.29
C SER A 836 42.48 23.89 14.61
N ARG A 837 42.56 22.56 14.46
CA ARG A 837 43.82 21.94 14.02
C ARG A 837 43.88 22.10 12.50
N VAL A 838 44.98 22.66 12.02
CA VAL A 838 45.30 22.70 10.59
C VAL A 838 45.36 21.24 10.12
N ALA A 839 44.38 20.84 9.30
CA ALA A 839 44.46 19.59 8.56
C ALA A 839 45.74 19.60 7.70
N PRO A 840 46.41 18.45 7.47
CA PRO A 840 47.57 18.39 6.58
C PRO A 840 47.26 19.08 5.24
N THR A 841 48.20 19.91 4.78
CA THR A 841 48.09 20.70 3.54
C THR A 841 47.72 19.81 2.35
N ILE A 842 46.55 20.08 1.77
CA ILE A 842 46.17 19.59 0.44
C ILE A 842 47.16 20.22 -0.56
N PRO A 843 47.81 19.44 -1.45
CA PRO A 843 48.74 19.98 -2.44
C PRO A 843 48.04 20.98 -3.40
N PRO A 844 48.79 21.94 -3.98
CA PRO A 844 48.22 22.96 -4.86
C PRO A 844 47.54 22.31 -6.08
N SER A 845 46.37 22.85 -6.47
CA SER A 845 45.61 22.31 -7.59
C SER A 845 46.41 22.40 -8.91
N PRO A 846 46.32 21.38 -9.78
CA PRO A 846 46.98 21.40 -11.08
C PRO A 846 46.39 22.49 -12.00
N PRO A 847 47.17 23.00 -12.98
CA PRO A 847 46.70 24.02 -13.91
C PRO A 847 45.53 23.55 -14.79
N PRO A 848 44.55 24.43 -15.08
CA PRO A 848 43.29 24.07 -15.76
C PRO A 848 43.52 23.57 -17.19
N CYS A 849 42.55 22.81 -17.69
CA CYS A 849 42.55 22.21 -19.03
C CYS A 849 41.65 23.04 -19.98
N PRO A 850 42.20 23.97 -20.81
CA PRO A 850 41.42 25.04 -21.44
C PRO A 850 40.70 24.65 -22.74
N SER A 851 41.02 23.50 -23.35
CA SER A 851 40.47 23.09 -24.64
C SER A 851 39.08 22.46 -24.53
N ARG A 852 38.26 22.58 -25.58
CA ARG A 852 36.99 21.87 -25.74
C ARG A 852 36.97 21.17 -27.11
N PHE A 853 36.32 20.02 -27.18
CA PHE A 853 36.28 19.18 -28.38
C PHE A 853 34.83 18.92 -28.77
N GLU A 854 34.55 18.97 -30.07
CA GLU A 854 33.19 18.83 -30.57
C GLU A 854 32.71 17.38 -30.66
N THR A 855 33.61 16.41 -30.77
CA THR A 855 33.28 14.97 -30.77
C THR A 855 34.41 14.13 -30.17
N LEU A 856 34.10 12.87 -29.82
CA LEU A 856 35.11 11.89 -29.41
C LEU A 856 36.08 11.54 -30.55
N GLU A 857 35.65 11.64 -31.81
CA GLU A 857 36.50 11.42 -32.99
C GLU A 857 37.48 12.59 -33.22
N VAL A 858 37.06 13.84 -32.99
CA VAL A 858 37.95 15.01 -33.02
C VAL A 858 38.96 14.94 -31.88
N LEU A 859 38.54 14.47 -30.70
CA LEU A 859 39.42 14.21 -29.57
C LEU A 859 40.49 13.16 -29.90
N ASP A 860 40.12 12.10 -30.63
CA ASP A 860 41.05 11.06 -31.09
C ASP A 860 42.07 11.61 -32.10
N LEU A 861 41.64 12.44 -33.06
CA LEU A 861 42.55 13.07 -34.03
C LEU A 861 43.60 13.99 -33.39
N GLN A 862 43.28 14.57 -32.22
CA GLN A 862 44.17 15.45 -31.46
C GLN A 862 44.79 14.78 -30.24
N ARG A 863 44.63 13.46 -30.08
CA ARG A 863 45.04 12.73 -28.87
C ARG A 863 46.51 12.91 -28.50
N ASP A 864 47.37 13.18 -29.47
CA ASP A 864 48.82 13.36 -29.29
C ASP A 864 49.20 14.74 -28.72
N THR A 865 48.28 15.71 -28.73
CA THR A 865 48.52 17.08 -28.25
C THR A 865 47.89 17.36 -26.87
N ILE A 866 47.16 16.39 -26.32
CA ILE A 866 46.39 16.53 -25.07
C ILE A 866 47.24 16.11 -23.86
N PRO A 867 47.39 16.96 -22.83
CA PRO A 867 48.03 16.56 -21.57
C PRO A 867 47.27 15.40 -20.92
N GLY A 868 47.97 14.35 -20.47
CA GLY A 868 47.34 13.15 -19.91
C GLY A 868 46.32 13.44 -18.78
N ARG A 869 46.59 14.44 -17.94
CA ARG A 869 45.68 14.90 -16.86
C ARG A 869 44.35 15.48 -17.37
N CYS A 870 44.29 15.93 -18.61
CA CYS A 870 43.11 16.55 -19.22
C CYS A 870 42.26 15.56 -20.02
N MET A 871 42.80 14.37 -20.32
CA MET A 871 42.13 13.39 -21.19
C MET A 871 40.77 12.97 -20.62
N SER A 872 40.71 12.55 -19.35
CA SER A 872 39.45 12.13 -18.73
C SER A 872 38.41 13.25 -18.68
N GLN A 873 38.82 14.50 -18.41
CA GLN A 873 37.93 15.65 -18.46
C GLN A 873 37.35 15.87 -19.87
N TYR A 874 38.17 15.78 -20.91
CA TYR A 874 37.71 15.92 -22.30
C TYR A 874 36.84 14.76 -22.76
N LEU A 875 37.06 13.55 -22.23
CA LEU A 875 36.19 12.39 -22.47
C LEU A 875 34.81 12.55 -21.82
N ILE A 876 34.70 13.17 -20.63
CA ILE A 876 33.39 13.52 -20.03
C ILE A 876 32.62 14.46 -20.98
N GLY A 877 33.29 15.49 -21.50
CA GLY A 877 32.70 16.42 -22.47
C GLY A 877 32.28 15.73 -23.77
N GLY A 878 33.09 14.79 -24.27
CA GLY A 878 32.76 14.01 -25.46
C GLY A 878 31.53 13.11 -25.27
N LEU A 879 31.39 12.47 -24.10
CA LEU A 879 30.22 11.66 -23.75
C LEU A 879 28.94 12.52 -23.61
N LEU A 880 29.04 13.70 -22.99
CA LEU A 880 27.94 14.66 -22.91
C LEU A 880 27.42 15.07 -24.29
N ILE A 881 28.34 15.40 -25.22
CA ILE A 881 27.97 15.79 -26.58
C ILE A 881 27.36 14.61 -27.35
N ALA A 882 27.90 13.40 -27.18
CA ALA A 882 27.35 12.19 -27.78
C ALA A 882 25.89 11.96 -27.34
N LEU A 883 25.60 12.11 -26.04
CA LEU A 883 24.25 11.98 -25.49
C LEU A 883 23.30 13.05 -26.03
N ARG A 884 23.70 14.32 -26.03
CA ARG A 884 22.90 15.43 -26.60
C ARG A 884 22.53 15.18 -28.07
N ARG A 885 23.51 14.81 -28.90
CA ARG A 885 23.28 14.50 -30.32
C ARG A 885 22.38 13.28 -30.53
N ALA A 886 22.42 12.30 -29.63
CA ALA A 886 21.51 11.17 -29.70
C ALA A 886 20.07 11.64 -29.42
N LEU A 887 19.86 12.40 -28.34
CA LEU A 887 18.55 12.95 -27.98
C LEU A 887 17.96 13.89 -29.06
N ASP A 888 18.79 14.70 -29.72
CA ASP A 888 18.38 15.55 -30.84
C ASP A 888 17.91 14.74 -32.05
N ARG A 889 18.62 13.65 -32.38
CA ARG A 889 18.20 12.71 -33.43
C ARG A 889 16.88 12.04 -33.10
N TYR A 890 16.69 11.60 -31.85
CA TYR A 890 15.41 11.09 -31.38
C TYR A 890 14.27 12.10 -31.57
N ALA A 891 14.47 13.36 -31.15
CA ALA A 891 13.48 14.41 -31.34
C ALA A 891 13.15 14.64 -32.84
N THR A 892 14.16 14.55 -33.71
CA THR A 892 14.00 14.66 -35.16
C THR A 892 13.17 13.51 -35.73
N LEU A 893 13.41 12.27 -35.30
CA LEU A 893 12.62 11.10 -35.73
C LEU A 893 11.16 11.22 -35.32
N MET A 894 10.89 11.68 -34.10
CA MET A 894 9.52 11.86 -33.60
C MET A 894 8.74 12.88 -34.42
N ASN A 895 9.41 13.93 -34.89
CA ASN A 895 8.81 14.96 -35.73
C ASN A 895 8.63 14.52 -37.20
N ASN A 896 9.34 13.47 -37.65
CA ASN A 896 9.36 13.02 -39.04
C ASN A 896 8.50 11.75 -39.30
N GLY A 897 7.42 11.58 -38.54
CA GLY A 897 6.42 10.54 -38.78
C GLY A 897 6.89 9.12 -38.44
N TYR A 898 7.72 8.96 -37.40
CA TYR A 898 8.21 7.66 -36.96
C TYR A 898 7.08 6.63 -36.72
N ASP A 899 5.97 7.01 -36.06
CA ASP A 899 4.89 6.09 -35.70
C ASP A 899 4.26 5.40 -36.93
N SER A 900 4.12 6.12 -38.05
CA SER A 900 3.55 5.56 -39.28
C SER A 900 4.54 4.60 -39.96
N LYS A 901 5.83 4.91 -39.92
CA LYS A 901 6.90 4.07 -40.46
C LYS A 901 7.13 2.81 -39.62
N PHE A 902 7.10 2.95 -38.30
CA PHE A 902 7.15 1.81 -37.38
C PHE A 902 5.96 0.87 -37.58
N LYS A 903 4.75 1.40 -37.83
CA LYS A 903 3.58 0.56 -38.14
C LYS A 903 3.80 -0.31 -39.38
N VAL A 904 4.36 0.24 -40.45
CA VAL A 904 4.70 -0.52 -41.69
C VAL A 904 5.70 -1.65 -41.38
N TYR A 905 6.71 -1.34 -40.58
CA TYR A 905 7.68 -2.33 -40.10
C TYR A 905 7.01 -3.43 -39.24
N ALA A 906 6.21 -3.07 -38.26
CA ALA A 906 5.52 -4.01 -37.36
C ALA A 906 4.52 -4.92 -38.12
N ASP A 907 3.81 -4.38 -39.12
CA ASP A 907 2.94 -5.15 -40.01
C ASP A 907 3.73 -6.20 -40.80
N TYR A 908 4.92 -5.84 -41.29
CA TYR A 908 5.80 -6.76 -42.00
C TYR A 908 6.36 -7.88 -41.11
N ILE A 909 6.76 -7.57 -39.88
CA ILE A 909 7.20 -8.57 -38.89
C ILE A 909 6.07 -9.58 -38.64
N ARG A 910 4.86 -9.10 -38.37
CA ARG A 910 3.69 -9.97 -38.18
C ARG A 910 3.41 -10.84 -39.40
N GLY A 911 3.51 -10.27 -40.61
CA GLY A 911 3.27 -10.99 -41.86
C GLY A 911 4.34 -12.04 -42.20
N SER A 912 5.59 -11.84 -41.79
CA SER A 912 6.70 -12.74 -42.10
C SER A 912 6.95 -13.82 -41.03
N LEU A 913 6.38 -13.67 -39.84
CA LEU A 913 6.63 -14.53 -38.68
C LEU A 913 6.45 -16.03 -38.98
N GLN A 914 5.37 -16.39 -39.67
CA GLN A 914 5.12 -17.79 -40.00
C GLN A 914 6.18 -18.39 -40.92
N THR A 915 6.66 -17.61 -41.90
CA THR A 915 7.73 -17.99 -42.85
C THR A 915 9.07 -18.18 -42.13
N GLN A 916 9.34 -17.35 -41.11
CA GLN A 916 10.56 -17.47 -40.32
C GLN A 916 10.53 -18.72 -39.43
N LEU A 917 9.40 -19.00 -38.76
CA LEU A 917 9.19 -20.25 -38.01
C LEU A 917 9.40 -21.48 -38.91
N ASP A 918 8.93 -21.42 -40.15
CA ASP A 918 9.09 -22.50 -41.12
C ASP A 918 10.51 -22.75 -41.56
N THR A 919 11.22 -21.68 -41.86
CA THR A 919 12.61 -21.74 -42.29
C THR A 919 13.47 -22.32 -41.17
N PHE A 920 13.20 -21.91 -39.92
CA PHE A 920 13.87 -22.44 -38.76
C PHE A 920 13.59 -23.93 -38.55
N LEU A 921 12.32 -24.33 -38.58
CA LEU A 921 11.90 -25.72 -38.35
C LEU A 921 12.37 -26.66 -39.46
N ALA A 922 12.42 -26.22 -40.72
CA ALA A 922 12.91 -27.03 -41.83
C ALA A 922 14.34 -27.57 -41.61
N GLN A 923 15.17 -26.84 -40.85
CA GLN A 923 16.56 -27.22 -40.57
C GLN A 923 16.75 -27.82 -39.16
N ASN A 924 15.84 -27.54 -38.23
CA ASN A 924 16.06 -27.82 -36.81
C ASN A 924 14.97 -28.69 -36.15
N ALA A 925 13.86 -28.97 -36.83
CA ALA A 925 12.74 -29.71 -36.25
C ALA A 925 13.13 -31.05 -35.59
N PRO A 926 13.97 -31.91 -36.21
CA PRO A 926 14.35 -33.19 -35.60
C PRO A 926 15.17 -33.06 -34.31
N ARG A 927 15.69 -31.87 -33.97
CA ARG A 927 16.42 -31.61 -32.72
C ARG A 927 15.47 -31.41 -31.55
N TYR A 928 14.31 -30.82 -31.80
CA TYR A 928 13.43 -30.29 -30.75
C TYR A 928 12.05 -30.96 -30.67
N PHE A 929 11.64 -31.64 -31.75
CA PHE A 929 10.32 -32.27 -31.83
C PHE A 929 10.41 -33.74 -32.18
N ASP A 930 9.46 -34.51 -31.66
CA ASP A 930 9.13 -35.86 -32.10
C ASP A 930 7.81 -35.83 -32.87
N CYS A 931 7.77 -36.45 -34.06
CA CYS A 931 6.60 -36.41 -34.93
C CYS A 931 5.97 -37.79 -35.09
N THR A 932 4.64 -37.85 -35.07
CA THR A 932 3.89 -39.10 -35.26
C THR A 932 2.79 -38.97 -36.31
N LYS A 933 2.56 -40.04 -37.07
CA LYS A 933 1.46 -40.17 -38.05
C LYS A 933 0.81 -41.54 -37.86
N TYR A 934 -0.51 -41.58 -37.62
CA TYR A 934 -1.24 -42.82 -37.26
C TYR A 934 -0.66 -43.62 -36.08
N GLY A 935 0.07 -42.96 -35.18
CA GLY A 935 0.72 -43.61 -34.03
C GLY A 935 2.14 -44.11 -34.28
N GLU A 936 2.66 -44.03 -35.51
CA GLU A 936 4.04 -44.37 -35.86
C GLU A 936 4.95 -43.14 -35.84
N VAL A 937 6.19 -43.30 -35.37
CA VAL A 937 7.20 -42.23 -35.35
C VAL A 937 7.68 -41.95 -36.77
N VAL A 938 7.55 -40.70 -37.22
CA VAL A 938 7.99 -40.23 -38.52
C VAL A 938 9.02 -39.12 -38.35
N VAL A 939 9.85 -38.90 -39.37
CA VAL A 939 10.78 -37.76 -39.35
C VAL A 939 9.97 -36.47 -39.38
N CYS A 940 10.31 -35.52 -38.51
CA CYS A 940 9.77 -34.16 -38.54
C CYS A 940 10.31 -33.38 -39.75
N ASN A 941 10.04 -33.86 -40.96
CA ASN A 941 10.48 -33.23 -42.20
C ASN A 941 9.39 -33.29 -43.28
N ASN A 942 9.30 -32.22 -44.05
CA ASN A 942 8.29 -32.01 -45.10
C ASN A 942 8.63 -32.82 -46.37
N ASP A 943 8.65 -34.15 -46.34
CA ASP A 943 8.72 -34.92 -47.58
C ASP A 943 7.34 -34.86 -48.28
N PRO A 944 7.19 -34.14 -49.41
CA PRO A 944 5.91 -33.96 -50.09
C PRO A 944 5.34 -35.26 -50.67
N SER A 945 6.15 -36.33 -50.72
CA SER A 945 5.85 -37.56 -51.44
C SER A 945 4.94 -38.55 -50.71
N GLU A 946 4.54 -38.32 -49.45
CA GLU A 946 3.78 -39.30 -48.65
C GLU A 946 2.38 -38.86 -48.13
N LEU A 947 1.78 -37.79 -48.65
CA LEU A 947 0.91 -36.98 -47.80
C LEU A 947 -0.62 -36.99 -48.10
N GLN A 948 -1.34 -37.90 -47.42
CA GLN A 948 -2.63 -37.63 -46.78
C GLN A 948 -2.53 -37.93 -45.28
N GLY A 949 -3.09 -37.07 -44.42
CA GLY A 949 -3.28 -37.33 -42.99
C GLY A 949 -2.82 -36.23 -42.03
N THR A 950 -2.89 -36.53 -40.73
CA THR A 950 -2.50 -35.62 -39.63
C THR A 950 -1.14 -36.00 -39.06
N ILE A 951 -0.21 -35.06 -39.01
CA ILE A 951 1.10 -35.21 -38.35
C ILE A 951 1.02 -34.51 -36.99
N ARG A 952 1.25 -35.25 -35.90
CA ARG A 952 1.32 -34.70 -34.54
C ARG A 952 2.76 -34.41 -34.15
N TRP A 953 3.03 -33.16 -33.78
CA TRP A 953 4.30 -32.65 -33.33
C TRP A 953 4.31 -32.58 -31.80
N THR A 954 5.27 -33.23 -31.18
CA THR A 954 5.45 -33.22 -29.71
C THR A 954 6.78 -32.55 -29.40
N LEU A 955 6.74 -31.41 -28.71
CA LEU A 955 7.95 -30.70 -28.30
C LEU A 955 8.65 -31.48 -27.17
N ARG A 956 9.88 -31.93 -27.42
CA ARG A 956 10.66 -32.75 -26.46
C ARG A 956 11.68 -31.94 -25.67
N ASP A 957 12.25 -30.90 -26.29
CA ASP A 957 13.22 -30.00 -25.68
C ASP A 957 12.74 -28.56 -25.83
N ARG A 958 11.88 -28.17 -24.88
CA ARG A 958 11.29 -26.84 -24.86
C ARG A 958 12.34 -25.75 -24.66
N ALA A 959 13.24 -25.92 -23.71
CA ALA A 959 14.26 -24.93 -23.39
C ALA A 959 15.26 -24.73 -24.53
N GLY A 960 15.72 -25.82 -25.16
CA GLY A 960 16.60 -25.75 -26.33
C GLY A 960 15.92 -25.12 -27.55
N PHE A 961 14.65 -25.44 -27.80
CA PHE A 961 13.88 -24.83 -28.88
C PHE A 961 13.64 -23.33 -28.67
N GLU A 962 13.17 -22.95 -27.48
CA GLU A 962 12.93 -21.56 -27.10
C GLU A 962 14.23 -20.75 -27.18
N SER A 963 15.37 -21.31 -26.74
CA SER A 963 16.68 -20.67 -26.87
C SER A 963 17.10 -20.48 -28.33
N ALA A 964 17.00 -21.52 -29.15
CA ALA A 964 17.48 -21.49 -30.53
C ALA A 964 16.59 -20.65 -31.48
N ILE A 965 15.29 -20.56 -31.20
CA ILE A 965 14.39 -19.71 -31.99
C ILE A 965 14.44 -18.24 -31.56
N ALA A 966 14.72 -17.98 -30.28
CA ALA A 966 15.00 -16.64 -29.78
C ALA A 966 16.29 -16.04 -30.39
N GLU A 967 17.30 -16.86 -30.72
CA GLU A 967 18.47 -16.42 -31.50
C GLU A 967 18.12 -15.93 -32.92
N LYS A 968 16.93 -16.27 -33.43
CA LYS A 968 16.39 -15.74 -34.70
C LYS A 968 15.48 -14.53 -34.50
N GLY A 969 15.41 -13.98 -33.29
CA GLY A 969 14.62 -12.80 -32.98
C GLY A 969 13.13 -13.06 -32.79
N ILE A 970 12.73 -14.32 -32.54
CA ILE A 970 11.32 -14.69 -32.32
C ILE A 970 11.14 -15.14 -30.85
N PRO A 971 10.48 -14.35 -30.00
CA PRO A 971 10.26 -14.69 -28.61
C PRO A 971 9.15 -15.73 -28.43
N ALA A 972 9.15 -16.42 -27.28
CA ALA A 972 8.23 -17.53 -27.00
C ALA A 972 6.75 -17.11 -27.01
N ASN A 973 6.42 -15.87 -26.64
CA ASN A 973 5.06 -15.34 -26.65
C ASN A 973 4.55 -14.97 -28.06
N TRP A 974 5.41 -14.96 -29.08
CA TRP A 974 5.01 -14.67 -30.46
C TRP A 974 4.46 -15.89 -31.20
N TYR A 975 4.57 -17.09 -30.64
CA TYR A 975 4.03 -18.31 -31.23
C TYR A 975 3.33 -19.19 -30.20
N VAL A 976 2.43 -20.04 -30.68
CA VAL A 976 1.78 -21.11 -29.90
C VAL A 976 1.91 -22.43 -30.65
N LEU A 977 1.83 -23.56 -29.94
CA LEU A 977 1.73 -24.86 -30.59
C LEU A 977 0.27 -25.09 -30.99
N GLY A 978 -0.02 -24.94 -32.28
CA GLY A 978 -1.37 -24.96 -32.83
C GLY A 978 -1.54 -25.94 -33.98
N GLU A 979 -2.66 -25.80 -34.67
CA GLU A 979 -2.92 -26.52 -35.93
C GLU A 979 -2.44 -25.70 -37.12
N ARG A 980 -1.85 -26.37 -38.11
CA ARG A 980 -1.47 -25.74 -39.36
C ARG A 980 -1.72 -26.65 -40.55
N TYR A 981 -2.44 -26.10 -41.52
CA TYR A 981 -2.69 -26.74 -42.79
C TYR A 981 -1.63 -26.33 -43.81
N ARG A 982 -0.96 -27.31 -44.41
CA ARG A 982 -0.06 -27.11 -45.55
C ARG A 982 -0.58 -27.87 -46.75
N GLN A 983 -0.40 -27.30 -47.94
CA GLN A 983 -0.58 -28.05 -49.18
C GLN A 983 0.54 -29.10 -49.27
N GLY A 984 0.14 -30.37 -49.29
CA GLY A 984 0.98 -31.50 -49.68
C GLY A 984 0.99 -31.69 -51.19
N GLY A 985 1.68 -32.75 -51.64
CA GLY A 985 1.72 -33.13 -53.06
C GLY A 985 0.36 -33.54 -53.63
N PHE A 986 0.35 -33.91 -54.91
CA PHE A 986 -0.85 -34.43 -55.57
C PHE A 986 -1.13 -35.87 -55.12
N CYS A 987 -2.33 -36.11 -54.60
CA CYS A 987 -2.79 -37.43 -54.14
C CYS A 987 -3.69 -38.13 -55.17
N GLY A 988 -3.40 -37.91 -56.46
CA GLY A 988 -4.19 -38.38 -57.58
C GLY A 988 -3.88 -37.57 -58.85
N ARG A 989 -4.59 -37.82 -59.95
CA ARG A 989 -4.29 -37.19 -61.25
C ARG A 989 -4.57 -35.68 -61.33
N ASN A 990 -5.19 -35.03 -60.33
CA ASN A 990 -5.43 -33.57 -60.31
C ASN A 990 -5.85 -32.98 -58.93
N GLU A 991 -5.72 -33.71 -57.82
CA GLU A 991 -6.16 -33.22 -56.49
C GLU A 991 -4.96 -32.88 -55.60
N GLN A 992 -4.90 -31.63 -55.13
CA GLN A 992 -3.93 -31.19 -54.11
C GLN A 992 -4.38 -31.69 -52.75
N CYS A 993 -3.54 -32.48 -52.09
CA CYS A 993 -3.86 -32.96 -50.76
C CYS A 993 -3.40 -32.00 -49.67
N MET A 994 -4.20 -31.85 -48.62
CA MET A 994 -3.89 -31.03 -47.46
C MET A 994 -3.32 -31.91 -46.34
N VAL A 995 -2.27 -31.43 -45.70
CA VAL A 995 -1.66 -32.06 -44.53
C VAL A 995 -1.95 -31.21 -43.32
N ASN A 996 -2.55 -31.82 -42.31
CA ASN A 996 -2.81 -31.15 -41.05
C ASN A 996 -1.67 -31.42 -40.06
N HIS A 997 -0.97 -30.38 -39.63
CA HIS A 997 0.04 -30.46 -38.58
C HIS A 997 -0.59 -30.03 -37.25
N VAL A 998 -0.59 -30.89 -36.24
CA VAL A 998 -1.13 -30.60 -34.91
C VAL A 998 0.01 -30.51 -33.91
N GLY A 999 0.07 -29.42 -33.13
CA GLY A 999 1.19 -29.13 -32.24
C GLY A 999 2.37 -28.41 -32.93
N TYR A 1000 2.11 -27.77 -34.08
CA TYR A 1000 3.10 -27.05 -34.87
C TYR A 1000 3.23 -25.60 -34.39
N PRO A 1001 4.44 -25.01 -34.32
CA PRO A 1001 4.60 -23.59 -34.00
C PRO A 1001 3.94 -22.67 -35.03
N VAL A 1002 2.90 -21.95 -34.60
CA VAL A 1002 2.17 -20.95 -35.38
C VAL A 1002 2.17 -19.60 -34.65
N PRO A 1003 2.11 -18.46 -35.35
CA PRO A 1003 1.99 -17.14 -34.71
C PRO A 1003 0.86 -17.10 -33.68
N ALA A 1004 1.14 -16.49 -32.52
CA ALA A 1004 0.12 -16.23 -31.51
C ALA A 1004 -0.89 -15.19 -32.01
N ASN A 1005 -2.12 -15.21 -31.49
CA ASN A 1005 -3.08 -14.16 -31.79
C ASN A 1005 -2.65 -12.85 -31.11
N GLY A 1006 -2.59 -11.76 -31.88
CA GLY A 1006 -2.31 -10.43 -31.35
C GLY A 1006 -0.83 -10.17 -31.01
N VAL A 1007 0.12 -10.75 -31.74
CA VAL A 1007 1.56 -10.46 -31.59
C VAL A 1007 1.80 -8.95 -31.59
N GLN A 1008 2.30 -8.43 -30.46
CA GLN A 1008 2.73 -7.04 -30.33
C GLN A 1008 4.22 -6.95 -30.62
N VAL A 1009 4.57 -6.14 -31.62
CA VAL A 1009 5.97 -5.81 -31.93
C VAL A 1009 6.35 -4.61 -31.05
N PRO A 1010 7.29 -4.74 -30.11
CA PRO A 1010 7.62 -3.67 -29.18
C PRO A 1010 8.17 -2.43 -29.91
N ASP A 1011 7.68 -1.25 -29.55
CA ASP A 1011 8.14 0.02 -30.10
C ASP A 1011 9.22 0.64 -29.21
N PRO A 1012 10.48 0.79 -29.68
CA PRO A 1012 11.56 1.40 -28.89
C PRO A 1012 11.27 2.86 -28.49
N LYS A 1013 10.33 3.54 -29.16
CA LYS A 1013 9.82 4.86 -28.74
C LYS A 1013 9.24 4.80 -27.33
N GLU A 1014 8.50 3.75 -26.98
CA GLU A 1014 7.86 3.64 -25.67
C GLU A 1014 8.92 3.56 -24.56
N SER A 1015 9.96 2.75 -24.73
CA SER A 1015 11.04 2.60 -23.75
C SER A 1015 11.83 3.91 -23.60
N ILE A 1016 12.22 4.57 -24.70
CA ILE A 1016 12.97 5.84 -24.66
C ILE A 1016 12.10 6.99 -24.09
N SER A 1017 10.81 7.05 -24.41
CA SER A 1017 9.91 8.09 -23.91
C SER A 1017 9.67 8.00 -22.41
N LYS A 1018 9.52 6.78 -21.86
CA LYS A 1018 9.43 6.54 -20.41
C LYS A 1018 10.73 6.91 -19.69
N GLY A 1019 11.87 6.73 -20.36
CA GLY A 1019 13.21 7.01 -19.83
C GLY A 1019 13.75 8.43 -20.00
N LEU A 1020 13.04 9.28 -20.74
CA LEU A 1020 13.56 10.58 -21.19
C LEU A 1020 13.94 11.52 -20.02
N GLN A 1021 13.21 11.45 -18.91
CA GLN A 1021 13.50 12.25 -17.72
C GLN A 1021 14.82 11.82 -17.05
N SER A 1022 15.09 10.51 -16.96
CA SER A 1022 16.35 9.98 -16.45
C SER A 1022 17.51 10.36 -17.37
N LEU A 1023 17.32 10.31 -18.70
CA LEU A 1023 18.35 10.69 -19.69
C LEU A 1023 18.74 12.17 -19.60
N ARG A 1024 17.77 13.06 -19.36
CA ARG A 1024 18.02 14.48 -19.09
C ARG A 1024 18.77 14.70 -17.76
N THR A 1025 18.56 13.81 -16.79
CA THR A 1025 19.27 13.87 -15.51
C THR A 1025 20.73 13.44 -15.67
N ILE A 1026 21.03 12.41 -16.47
CA ILE A 1026 22.40 12.04 -16.88
C ILE A 1026 23.08 13.20 -17.60
N GLU A 1027 22.38 13.82 -18.56
CA GLU A 1027 22.90 14.97 -19.29
C GLU A 1027 23.31 16.09 -18.31
N SER A 1028 22.44 16.43 -17.36
CA SER A 1028 22.73 17.41 -16.32
C SER A 1028 23.88 16.99 -15.40
N GLY A 1029 23.97 15.72 -15.03
CA GLY A 1029 25.06 15.19 -14.19
C GLY A 1029 26.42 15.18 -14.88
N LEU A 1030 26.47 14.84 -16.18
CA LEU A 1030 27.67 14.92 -17.01
C LEU A 1030 28.09 16.36 -17.25
N ASP A 1031 27.15 17.27 -17.50
CA ASP A 1031 27.39 18.71 -17.66
C ASP A 1031 27.94 19.33 -16.36
N THR A 1032 27.36 18.94 -15.22
CA THR A 1032 27.83 19.35 -13.88
C THR A 1032 29.22 18.80 -13.59
N SER A 1033 29.47 17.52 -13.87
CA SER A 1033 30.76 16.87 -13.64
C SER A 1033 31.85 17.44 -14.55
N PHE A 1034 31.53 17.74 -15.81
CA PHE A 1034 32.41 18.41 -16.75
C PHE A 1034 32.77 19.82 -16.27
N SER A 1035 31.77 20.60 -15.84
CA SER A 1035 31.96 21.96 -15.32
C SER A 1035 32.78 21.96 -14.02
N ALA A 1036 32.51 21.02 -13.11
CA ALA A 1036 33.26 20.83 -11.87
C ALA A 1036 34.72 20.41 -12.14
N ALA A 1037 34.97 19.57 -13.15
CA ALA A 1037 36.31 19.22 -13.58
C ALA A 1037 37.06 20.41 -14.18
N GLU A 1038 36.41 21.28 -14.97
CA GLU A 1038 37.00 22.50 -15.54
C GLU A 1038 37.52 23.47 -14.46
N ILE A 1039 36.86 23.54 -13.31
CA ILE A 1039 37.20 24.45 -12.20
C ILE A 1039 37.92 23.75 -11.03
N GLY A 1040 38.25 22.46 -11.14
CA GLY A 1040 38.99 21.72 -10.12
C GLY A 1040 38.22 21.38 -8.84
N LEU A 1041 36.88 21.30 -8.92
CA LEU A 1041 35.98 21.00 -7.79
C LEU A 1041 35.29 19.63 -7.90
N LEU A 1042 35.76 18.76 -8.79
CA LEU A 1042 35.18 17.42 -8.95
C LEU A 1042 35.63 16.50 -7.79
N ASN A 1043 34.68 16.08 -6.96
CA ASN A 1043 34.90 15.21 -5.80
C ASN A 1043 35.00 13.69 -6.14
N VAL A 1044 35.24 13.36 -7.40
CA VAL A 1044 35.40 12.01 -7.95
C VAL A 1044 36.49 12.04 -9.01
N ASP A 1045 37.22 10.92 -9.19
CA ASP A 1045 38.20 10.83 -10.28
C ASP A 1045 37.46 11.02 -11.63
N PRO A 1046 37.86 11.98 -12.48
CA PRO A 1046 37.27 12.12 -13.81
C PRO A 1046 37.24 10.80 -14.61
N ALA A 1047 38.20 9.90 -14.41
CA ALA A 1047 38.21 8.58 -15.04
C ALA A 1047 37.03 7.70 -14.59
N ASP A 1048 36.59 7.83 -13.33
CA ASP A 1048 35.43 7.11 -12.81
C ASP A 1048 34.13 7.64 -13.42
N VAL A 1049 34.03 8.96 -13.67
CA VAL A 1049 32.89 9.54 -14.40
C VAL A 1049 32.82 9.02 -15.83
N VAL A 1050 33.97 8.93 -16.51
CA VAL A 1050 34.04 8.39 -17.88
C VAL A 1050 33.67 6.90 -17.92
N ASP A 1051 34.24 6.08 -17.03
CA ASP A 1051 33.95 4.65 -16.94
C ASP A 1051 32.51 4.36 -16.53
N GLY A 1052 31.94 5.20 -15.66
CA GLY A 1052 30.56 5.05 -15.19
C GLY A 1052 29.50 5.49 -16.20
N ALA A 1053 29.84 6.45 -17.09
CA ALA A 1053 28.90 7.01 -18.05
C ALA A 1053 28.99 6.43 -19.47
N GLU A 1054 30.11 5.79 -19.86
CA GLU A 1054 30.32 5.35 -21.24
C GLU A 1054 29.29 4.32 -21.72
N ILE A 1055 28.95 3.34 -20.88
CA ILE A 1055 27.98 2.29 -21.20
C ILE A 1055 26.58 2.88 -21.42
N PRO A 1056 26.00 3.63 -20.46
CA PRO A 1056 24.64 4.14 -20.63
C PRO A 1056 24.52 5.16 -21.78
N VAL A 1057 25.54 6.00 -22.02
CA VAL A 1057 25.53 6.95 -23.14
C VAL A 1057 25.56 6.23 -24.49
N PHE A 1058 26.44 5.25 -24.68
CA PHE A 1058 26.52 4.50 -25.94
C PHE A 1058 25.30 3.61 -26.17
N MET A 1059 24.65 3.15 -25.10
CA MET A 1059 23.38 2.43 -25.21
C MET A 1059 22.30 3.33 -25.82
N VAL A 1060 22.10 4.52 -25.28
CA VAL A 1060 21.10 5.47 -25.81
C VAL A 1060 21.40 5.83 -27.26
N GLU A 1061 22.69 6.01 -27.59
CA GLU A 1061 23.12 6.30 -28.95
C GLU A 1061 22.75 5.18 -29.94
N GLU A 1062 23.00 3.91 -29.58
CA GLU A 1062 22.70 2.77 -30.44
C GLU A 1062 21.19 2.48 -30.55
N ALA A 1063 20.42 2.69 -29.49
CA ALA A 1063 18.96 2.56 -29.53
C ALA A 1063 18.34 3.52 -30.55
N ILE A 1064 18.81 4.78 -30.55
CA ILE A 1064 18.30 5.83 -31.43
C ILE A 1064 18.74 5.58 -32.88
N LYS A 1065 19.96 5.11 -33.13
CA LYS A 1065 20.38 4.64 -34.47
C LYS A 1065 19.50 3.50 -34.99
N GLY A 1066 19.08 2.59 -34.11
CA GLY A 1066 18.12 1.55 -34.46
C GLY A 1066 16.79 2.15 -34.95
N MET A 1067 16.26 3.17 -34.26
CA MET A 1067 15.06 3.87 -34.69
C MET A 1067 15.22 4.56 -36.06
N GLU A 1068 16.42 5.08 -36.37
CA GLU A 1068 16.74 5.64 -37.70
C GLU A 1068 16.64 4.54 -38.78
N GLN A 1069 17.14 3.33 -38.51
CA GLN A 1069 17.08 2.20 -39.43
C GLN A 1069 15.64 1.70 -39.68
N VAL A 1070 14.75 1.75 -38.67
CA VAL A 1070 13.31 1.46 -38.88
C VAL A 1070 12.72 2.39 -39.91
N VAL A 1071 13.05 3.69 -39.78
CA VAL A 1071 12.56 4.74 -40.66
C VAL A 1071 13.07 4.51 -42.09
N GLU A 1072 14.35 4.21 -42.26
CA GLU A 1072 14.96 3.89 -43.56
C GLU A 1072 14.32 2.64 -44.20
N THR A 1073 14.12 1.58 -43.41
CA THR A 1073 13.54 0.31 -43.87
C THR A 1073 12.08 0.45 -44.31
N ALA A 1074 11.31 1.29 -43.61
CA ALA A 1074 9.93 1.58 -43.98
C ALA A 1074 9.84 2.32 -45.34
N GLU A 1075 10.88 3.07 -45.70
CA GLU A 1075 10.96 3.85 -46.94
C GLU A 1075 11.52 3.04 -48.14
N ASP A 1076 12.28 1.97 -47.89
CA ASP A 1076 12.93 1.19 -48.95
C ASP A 1076 11.97 0.21 -49.67
N ILE A 1077 12.02 0.19 -51.01
CA ILE A 1077 11.07 -0.53 -51.91
C ILE A 1077 11.57 -1.93 -52.31
N GLU A 1078 12.87 -2.23 -52.19
CA GLU A 1078 13.45 -3.54 -52.57
C GLU A 1078 13.29 -4.60 -51.47
N GLU A 1079 12.43 -5.60 -51.72
CA GLU A 1079 12.02 -6.66 -50.76
C GLU A 1079 13.20 -7.47 -50.17
N GLU A 1080 14.28 -7.69 -50.91
CA GLU A 1080 15.45 -8.47 -50.45
C GLU A 1080 16.42 -7.65 -49.58
N LYS A 1081 16.61 -6.35 -49.87
CA LYS A 1081 17.39 -5.46 -48.97
C LYS A 1081 16.64 -5.24 -47.65
N ARG A 1082 15.32 -5.10 -47.74
CA ARG A 1082 14.41 -5.00 -46.60
C ARG A 1082 14.56 -6.20 -45.64
N LYS A 1083 14.70 -7.43 -46.16
CA LYS A 1083 14.89 -8.65 -45.34
C LYS A 1083 16.19 -8.63 -44.52
N GLN A 1084 17.32 -8.23 -45.11
CA GLN A 1084 18.61 -8.23 -44.40
C GLN A 1084 18.73 -7.09 -43.38
N MET A 1085 18.21 -5.90 -43.69
CA MET A 1085 18.17 -4.77 -42.75
C MET A 1085 17.27 -5.06 -41.55
N ILE A 1086 16.10 -5.67 -41.78
CA ILE A 1086 15.16 -6.05 -40.72
C ILE A 1086 15.77 -7.08 -39.75
N LEU A 1087 16.44 -8.11 -40.25
CA LEU A 1087 17.01 -9.16 -39.39
C LEU A 1087 18.16 -8.63 -38.51
N GLY A 1088 18.99 -7.73 -39.06
CA GLY A 1088 20.01 -7.01 -38.29
C GLY A 1088 19.40 -6.10 -37.23
N PHE A 1089 18.31 -5.41 -37.57
CA PHE A 1089 17.60 -4.51 -36.67
C PHE A 1089 16.85 -5.24 -35.54
N ILE A 1090 16.12 -6.35 -35.80
CA ILE A 1090 15.45 -7.16 -34.75
C ILE A 1090 16.47 -7.60 -33.69
N THR A 1091 17.66 -8.00 -34.13
CA THR A 1091 18.74 -8.46 -33.24
C THR A 1091 19.28 -7.32 -32.37
N ALA A 1092 19.37 -6.09 -32.90
CA ALA A 1092 19.79 -4.90 -32.15
C ALA A 1092 18.68 -4.35 -31.23
N LEU A 1093 17.42 -4.41 -31.67
CA LEU A 1093 16.25 -3.92 -30.93
C LEU A 1093 15.94 -4.77 -29.70
N LEU A 1094 16.00 -6.09 -29.83
CA LEU A 1094 15.81 -7.05 -28.73
C LEU A 1094 16.96 -7.00 -27.70
N PHE A 1095 18.03 -6.26 -28.00
CA PHE A 1095 19.11 -5.92 -27.07
C PHE A 1095 18.74 -4.76 -26.14
N PHE A 1096 17.78 -3.93 -26.54
CA PHE A 1096 17.28 -2.77 -25.80
C PHE A 1096 15.92 -3.03 -25.15
N ILE A 1097 15.06 -3.79 -25.82
CA ILE A 1097 13.72 -4.08 -25.34
C ILE A 1097 13.72 -5.46 -24.72
N PRO A 1098 13.49 -5.55 -23.41
CA PRO A 1098 13.60 -6.81 -22.74
C PRO A 1098 12.24 -7.49 -22.82
N VAL A 1099 12.21 -8.58 -23.59
CA VAL A 1099 11.00 -9.28 -24.02
C VAL A 1099 10.17 -9.71 -22.80
N ALA A 1100 8.92 -9.25 -22.73
CA ALA A 1100 7.95 -9.70 -21.74
C ALA A 1100 7.75 -11.22 -21.81
N GLY A 1101 8.33 -11.96 -20.86
CA GLY A 1101 8.08 -13.39 -20.66
C GLY A 1101 9.34 -14.22 -20.40
N HIS A 1102 9.18 -15.30 -19.61
CA HIS A 1102 10.21 -16.19 -19.04
C HIS A 1102 11.15 -16.94 -20.02
N ALA A 1103 11.31 -16.50 -21.26
CA ALA A 1103 12.19 -17.11 -22.25
C ALA A 1103 13.02 -16.05 -22.98
N ALA A 1104 13.97 -15.45 -22.27
CA ALA A 1104 15.02 -14.64 -22.88
C ALA A 1104 16.20 -15.55 -23.28
N SER A 1105 16.77 -15.33 -24.47
CA SER A 1105 17.90 -16.13 -24.96
C SER A 1105 19.11 -15.97 -24.02
N LEU A 1106 19.89 -17.04 -23.85
CA LEU A 1106 21.10 -17.03 -23.02
C LEU A 1106 22.08 -15.93 -23.44
N ALA A 1107 22.14 -15.55 -24.73
CA ALA A 1107 22.98 -14.46 -25.22
C ALA A 1107 22.43 -13.07 -24.84
N GLY A 1108 21.11 -12.83 -24.99
CA GLY A 1108 20.46 -11.57 -24.60
C GLY A 1108 20.46 -11.37 -23.09
N LEU A 1109 20.25 -12.43 -22.31
CA LEU A 1109 20.41 -12.41 -20.86
C LEU A 1109 21.86 -12.22 -20.43
N THR A 1110 22.84 -12.81 -21.13
CA THR A 1110 24.26 -12.61 -20.78
C THR A 1110 24.70 -11.18 -21.06
N ALA A 1111 24.28 -10.60 -22.19
CA ALA A 1111 24.50 -9.20 -22.51
C ALA A 1111 23.82 -8.24 -21.53
N LEU A 1112 22.54 -8.46 -21.26
CA LEU A 1112 21.75 -7.66 -20.32
C LEU A 1112 22.30 -7.81 -18.90
N ALA A 1113 22.64 -9.03 -18.44
CA ALA A 1113 23.28 -9.27 -17.15
C ALA A 1113 24.67 -8.62 -17.06
N THR A 1114 25.41 -8.58 -18.16
CA THR A 1114 26.72 -7.92 -18.26
C THR A 1114 26.59 -6.40 -18.10
N VAL A 1115 25.63 -5.80 -18.80
CA VAL A 1115 25.30 -4.37 -18.69
C VAL A 1115 24.71 -4.04 -17.32
N LEU A 1116 23.83 -4.90 -16.80
CA LEU A 1116 23.22 -4.80 -15.49
C LEU A 1116 24.26 -4.89 -14.37
N LYS A 1117 25.38 -5.59 -14.50
CA LYS A 1117 26.43 -5.59 -13.46
C LYS A 1117 27.07 -4.22 -13.26
N VAL A 1118 27.27 -3.46 -14.34
CA VAL A 1118 27.80 -2.09 -14.28
C VAL A 1118 26.78 -1.12 -13.70
N ILE A 1119 25.52 -1.35 -14.05
CA ILE A 1119 24.37 -0.53 -13.66
C ILE A 1119 23.95 -0.84 -12.21
N THR A 1120 23.90 -2.09 -11.77
CA THR A 1120 23.48 -2.51 -10.40
C THR A 1120 24.48 -2.12 -9.31
N ALA A 1121 25.75 -1.90 -9.66
CA ALA A 1121 26.74 -1.39 -8.72
C ALA A 1121 26.43 0.07 -8.28
N THR A 1122 25.62 0.83 -9.02
CA THR A 1122 25.34 2.25 -8.72
C THR A 1122 24.25 2.47 -7.68
N GLY A 1123 23.98 1.49 -6.84
CA GLY A 1123 23.11 1.67 -5.67
C GLY A 1123 21.61 1.62 -5.96
N SER A 1124 21.11 0.56 -6.60
CA SER A 1124 19.70 0.11 -6.52
C SER A 1124 19.55 -1.42 -6.59
N ALA A 1125 19.80 -2.12 -5.48
CA ALA A 1125 19.48 -3.54 -5.28
C ALA A 1125 18.03 -3.68 -4.81
N ALA A 1126 17.10 -3.09 -5.57
CA ALA A 1126 15.67 -3.32 -5.40
C ALA A 1126 15.10 -4.32 -6.40
N TYR A 1127 15.91 -4.83 -7.33
CA TYR A 1127 15.45 -5.80 -8.31
C TYR A 1127 16.21 -7.12 -8.20
N THR A 1128 15.52 -8.17 -7.81
CA THR A 1128 16.01 -9.55 -7.95
C THR A 1128 16.19 -9.89 -9.44
N THR A 1129 17.04 -10.88 -9.76
CA THR A 1129 17.15 -11.42 -11.14
C THR A 1129 15.78 -11.82 -11.71
N TYR A 1130 14.80 -12.09 -10.85
CA TYR A 1130 13.43 -12.41 -11.19
C TYR A 1130 12.56 -11.18 -11.54
N GLU A 1131 12.71 -10.05 -10.82
CA GLU A 1131 11.96 -8.81 -11.11
C GLU A 1131 12.51 -8.05 -12.31
N VAL A 1132 13.84 -8.09 -12.53
CA VAL A 1132 14.44 -7.58 -13.77
C VAL A 1132 13.96 -8.36 -14.98
N VAL A 1133 13.66 -9.65 -14.84
CA VAL A 1133 13.10 -10.45 -15.96
C VAL A 1133 11.64 -10.06 -16.28
N ASN A 1134 10.92 -9.44 -15.33
CA ASN A 1134 9.50 -9.12 -15.48
C ASN A 1134 9.23 -7.61 -15.77
N GLU A 1135 10.03 -6.66 -15.27
CA GLU A 1135 9.93 -5.21 -15.58
C GLU A 1135 11.27 -4.53 -15.97
N PRO A 1136 11.94 -5.00 -17.03
CA PRO A 1136 13.29 -4.57 -17.36
C PRO A 1136 13.42 -3.16 -17.97
N GLU A 1137 12.34 -2.57 -18.50
CA GLU A 1137 12.34 -1.17 -18.97
C GLU A 1137 12.46 -0.18 -17.81
N SER A 1138 11.75 -0.44 -16.70
CA SER A 1138 11.75 0.40 -15.50
C SER A 1138 13.08 0.35 -14.76
N ALA A 1139 13.72 -0.82 -14.73
CA ALA A 1139 15.01 -1.03 -14.07
C ALA A 1139 16.14 -0.25 -14.73
N ILE A 1140 16.24 -0.25 -16.07
CA ILE A 1140 17.31 0.48 -16.78
C ILE A 1140 17.21 1.98 -16.47
N PHE A 1141 16.02 2.60 -16.53
CA PHE A 1141 15.88 4.05 -16.33
C PHE A 1141 15.85 4.50 -14.86
N ALA A 1142 15.40 3.65 -13.93
CA ALA A 1142 15.48 3.92 -12.51
C ALA A 1142 16.95 3.98 -12.04
N ILE A 1143 17.80 3.11 -12.59
CA ILE A 1143 19.22 3.04 -12.22
C ILE A 1143 20.04 4.13 -12.92
N LEU A 1144 19.66 4.53 -14.13
CA LEU A 1144 20.19 5.75 -14.77
C LEU A 1144 19.93 7.03 -13.96
N GLY A 1145 18.83 7.08 -13.19
CA GLY A 1145 18.59 8.14 -12.22
C GLY A 1145 19.50 8.08 -10.98
N ALA A 1146 19.94 6.88 -10.58
CA ALA A 1146 20.81 6.67 -9.41
C ALA A 1146 22.24 7.18 -9.63
N LEU A 1147 22.74 7.15 -10.88
CA LEU A 1147 24.02 7.77 -11.27
C LEU A 1147 24.07 9.29 -11.01
N THR A 1148 22.91 9.95 -10.96
CA THR A 1148 22.78 11.42 -10.94
C THR A 1148 21.87 11.97 -9.86
N GLY A 1149 21.50 11.14 -8.86
CA GLY A 1149 20.81 11.59 -7.65
C GLY A 1149 21.69 12.53 -6.80
N ILE A 1150 21.21 12.90 -5.61
CA ILE A 1150 21.81 13.89 -4.67
C ILE A 1150 23.31 13.65 -4.35
N ARG A 1151 23.88 12.50 -4.73
CA ARG A 1151 25.28 12.10 -4.53
C ARG A 1151 26.00 11.62 -5.81
N GLY A 1152 25.91 12.38 -6.91
CA GLY A 1152 26.47 11.99 -8.22
C GLY A 1152 27.92 11.45 -8.23
N SER A 1153 28.80 11.84 -7.30
CA SER A 1153 30.18 11.34 -7.22
C SER A 1153 30.32 9.87 -6.84
N GLN A 1154 29.45 9.33 -5.96
CA GLN A 1154 29.53 7.94 -5.51
C GLN A 1154 28.91 6.97 -6.53
N GLY A 1155 27.83 7.40 -7.19
CA GLY A 1155 27.21 6.65 -8.29
C GLY A 1155 28.19 6.37 -9.42
N PHE A 1156 28.98 7.38 -9.83
CA PHE A 1156 30.02 7.20 -10.86
C PHE A 1156 31.16 6.28 -10.42
N LYS A 1157 31.61 6.35 -9.16
CA LYS A 1157 32.68 5.47 -8.62
C LYS A 1157 32.28 4.00 -8.67
N ASN A 1158 31.08 3.68 -8.22
CA ASN A 1158 30.64 2.29 -8.19
C ASN A 1158 30.41 1.74 -9.61
N ALA A 1159 29.82 2.55 -10.50
CA ALA A 1159 29.67 2.22 -11.92
C ALA A 1159 31.04 1.93 -12.57
N ALA A 1160 32.03 2.78 -12.31
CA ALA A 1160 33.38 2.64 -12.84
C ALA A 1160 34.05 1.35 -12.37
N SER A 1161 33.93 1.03 -11.09
CA SER A 1161 34.47 -0.21 -10.51
C SER A 1161 33.88 -1.46 -11.19
N ALA A 1162 32.56 -1.49 -11.35
CA ALA A 1162 31.89 -2.61 -12.01
C ALA A 1162 32.24 -2.69 -13.49
N ARG A 1163 32.36 -1.54 -14.18
CA ARG A 1163 32.80 -1.46 -15.58
C ARG A 1163 34.19 -2.05 -15.78
N ARG A 1164 35.14 -1.73 -14.89
CA ARG A 1164 36.53 -2.21 -14.96
C ARG A 1164 36.65 -3.71 -14.66
N ASN A 1165 35.73 -4.27 -13.86
CA ASN A 1165 35.71 -5.68 -13.47
C ASN A 1165 35.01 -6.63 -14.46
N MET A 1166 34.49 -6.13 -15.58
CA MET A 1166 33.89 -6.98 -16.63
C MET A 1166 34.96 -7.85 -17.32
N SER A 1167 34.69 -9.14 -17.43
CA SER A 1167 35.55 -10.08 -18.17
C SER A 1167 35.46 -9.90 -19.68
N THR A 1168 36.48 -10.37 -20.41
CA THR A 1168 36.48 -10.34 -21.88
C THR A 1168 35.29 -11.10 -22.47
N ARG A 1169 34.88 -12.21 -21.87
CA ARG A 1169 33.70 -13.00 -22.29
C ARG A 1169 32.39 -12.21 -22.14
N GLU A 1170 32.29 -11.38 -21.11
CA GLU A 1170 31.14 -10.52 -20.87
C GLU A 1170 31.11 -9.36 -21.87
N ILE A 1171 32.24 -8.70 -22.12
CA ILE A 1171 32.36 -7.67 -23.17
C ILE A 1171 32.08 -8.25 -24.56
N ASP A 1172 32.50 -9.49 -24.82
CA ASP A 1172 32.26 -10.21 -26.07
C ASP A 1172 30.79 -10.62 -26.26
N ALA A 1173 29.99 -10.64 -25.18
CA ALA A 1173 28.54 -10.85 -25.25
C ALA A 1173 27.78 -9.59 -25.70
N LEU A 1174 28.44 -8.43 -25.76
CA LEU A 1174 27.84 -7.16 -26.21
C LEU A 1174 27.76 -7.09 -27.75
N SER A 1175 26.79 -6.33 -28.28
CA SER A 1175 26.63 -6.18 -29.73
C SER A 1175 27.93 -5.68 -30.38
N GLY A 1176 28.21 -6.10 -31.63
CA GLY A 1176 29.46 -5.77 -32.32
C GLY A 1176 29.72 -4.26 -32.46
N ALA A 1177 28.65 -3.46 -32.62
CA ALA A 1177 28.73 -2.00 -32.65
C ALA A 1177 29.09 -1.40 -31.28
N PHE A 1178 28.47 -1.90 -30.22
CA PHE A 1178 28.73 -1.46 -28.84
C PHE A 1178 30.15 -1.82 -28.38
N LYS A 1179 30.59 -3.06 -28.68
CA LYS A 1179 31.97 -3.51 -28.45
C LYS A 1179 32.99 -2.63 -29.17
N GLY A 1180 32.70 -2.21 -30.41
CA GLY A 1180 33.54 -1.28 -31.17
C GLY A 1180 33.70 0.08 -30.47
N ARG A 1181 32.60 0.66 -29.97
CA ARG A 1181 32.62 1.92 -29.20
C ARG A 1181 33.40 1.82 -27.90
N LEU A 1182 33.23 0.73 -27.13
CA LEU A 1182 34.00 0.50 -25.91
C LEU A 1182 35.50 0.29 -26.20
N GLY A 1183 35.84 -0.42 -27.28
CA GLY A 1183 37.22 -0.59 -27.73
C GLY A 1183 37.87 0.74 -28.14
N PHE A 1184 37.12 1.60 -28.85
CA PHE A 1184 37.55 2.95 -29.21
C PHE A 1184 37.81 3.81 -27.97
N MET A 1185 36.90 3.79 -26.99
CA MET A 1185 37.05 4.50 -25.73
C MET A 1185 38.23 3.99 -24.89
N GLY A 1186 38.43 2.66 -24.83
CA GLY A 1186 39.60 2.05 -24.21
C GLY A 1186 40.91 2.48 -24.88
N SER A 1187 40.91 2.62 -26.21
CA SER A 1187 42.07 3.13 -26.94
C SER A 1187 42.42 4.55 -26.48
N LEU A 1188 41.44 5.45 -26.33
CA LEU A 1188 41.64 6.83 -25.87
C LEU A 1188 42.19 6.89 -24.43
N LYS A 1189 41.73 5.99 -23.55
CA LYS A 1189 42.15 5.91 -22.13
C LYS A 1189 43.57 5.37 -21.95
N SER A 1190 44.00 4.38 -22.74
CA SER A 1190 45.24 3.61 -22.55
C SER A 1190 46.56 4.38 -22.58
N ARG A 1191 46.57 5.67 -22.96
CA ARG A 1191 47.76 6.52 -22.99
C ARG A 1191 47.83 7.55 -21.84
N ALA A 1192 46.75 7.70 -21.06
CA ALA A 1192 46.77 8.52 -19.84
C ALA A 1192 47.71 7.94 -18.77
N THR A 1193 47.95 6.62 -18.81
CA THR A 1193 48.82 5.86 -17.89
C THR A 1193 50.28 5.77 -18.34
N SER A 1194 50.65 6.16 -19.57
CA SER A 1194 52.02 5.98 -20.09
C SER A 1194 52.99 7.14 -19.80
N CYS A 1195 52.60 8.13 -19.00
CA CYS A 1195 53.44 9.28 -18.62
C CYS A 1195 53.48 9.53 -17.11
N SER A 1196 53.50 8.45 -16.31
CA SER A 1196 53.85 8.49 -14.89
C SER A 1196 55.02 7.52 -14.63
N SER A 1197 56.20 7.96 -15.04
CA SER A 1197 57.51 7.44 -14.61
C SER A 1197 58.43 8.60 -14.33
#